data_AF-A0A9N8HAA3-F1
#
_entry.id   AF-A0A9N8HAA3-F1
#
_cell.length_a   1.000
_cell.length_b   1.000
_cell.length_c   1.000
_cell.angle_alpha   90.00
_cell.angle_beta   90.00
_cell.angle_gamma   90.00
#
_symmetry.space_group_name_H-M   'P 1'
#
loop_
_entity.id
_entity.type
_entity.pdbx_description
1 polymer ?
#
loop_
_entity_poly.entity_id
_entity_poly.type
_entity_poly.pdbx_seq_one_letter_code
_entity_poly.pdbx_strand_id
1 'polypeptide(L)'
;MAQPSVTFNDDTKRGSMRSSVARGAKGFKGGLKGAVKNSTALPGGAMKGVGNAAQFVAKGTASGTAKAAKLGVKSTLTGARLGAKGIGAGAKLGVKGIGTGAKLGVKGTLAGAKLGVKGTLATTKGAVGVGRLVAKGGVGLVTDFPGTTINLVGNTLKGAVGLPGTLTNLARRRVVRDNRLAWETRITSPVIKIDLHVECKNLPQKDSFALADAFAVVWAVPNGYVGTGVDSDRPSPLPSRQELEIGRTEVVRGSNSPRFEHTLRLDFLFQEEQTYLIRVYDEDLKYATDLREHDYLGGFVFTLGELMGSAGCTMARALGQGGRSQLYISGREISEAREIVALRFSAQEMPAVDGLDKNDPYFNIERLEEDGVTWETIFKSEVLMDDDNPTWALVRLPVPQLCHGDIFNQIKITLWDWNKFADDNALGFVETTVRNLVHGSEHGIPTLNIYREEKKMFRGSKQRKAGCLKVLKAHIVQIPSLLEFVCGGCEIDLTIAVDCSMANGEYTDETGLHFRSQLWLNDYQAAIHKVGVICESYNTRKEFNIWGFGGIIDEEEQDVFNIGDGVGIGANGLLDQYENFFGEHITHYPSEGANIKPILEKAMFKSIEQSQNRHCYSILCILTAGAVYDVQEAVDSLCTAAEDAPMSVVIIGVGLGNFEAFTNFFEDGSAKLQHSNGVPISRDICRFAAFSDFEESSSKVVAEALSAVPEQFVQSFVNNGIKPRPPIPAPDLERILRQSTRRSKKKKTKRSKSKYS
;
A
#
# COMPACT_ATOMS: atom_id res chain seq x y z
N MET A 1 37.21 -32.89 -36.80
CA MET A 1 36.89 -33.54 -38.10
C MET A 1 35.42 -33.92 -38.04
N ALA A 2 34.49 -33.49 -38.87
CA ALA A 2 34.45 -32.54 -39.98
C ALA A 2 32.98 -32.10 -40.14
N GLN A 3 32.75 -30.84 -40.52
CA GLN A 3 31.50 -30.44 -41.18
C GLN A 3 31.46 -31.05 -42.60
N PRO A 4 30.33 -30.93 -43.33
CA PRO A 4 30.32 -29.83 -44.30
C PRO A 4 28.97 -29.11 -44.48
N SER A 5 29.15 -27.85 -44.87
CA SER A 5 28.28 -26.85 -45.49
C SER A 5 27.79 -27.22 -46.89
N VAL A 6 26.61 -26.70 -47.31
CA VAL A 6 26.36 -26.21 -48.68
C VAL A 6 25.40 -25.01 -48.67
N THR A 7 25.84 -23.93 -49.30
CA THR A 7 25.15 -22.68 -49.71
C THR A 7 24.89 -22.69 -51.22
N PHE A 8 23.83 -22.00 -51.70
CA PHE A 8 23.71 -21.26 -52.99
C PHE A 8 22.39 -20.43 -52.92
N ASN A 9 22.40 -19.08 -52.85
CA ASN A 9 22.47 -18.03 -53.90
C ASN A 9 21.47 -18.21 -55.05
N ASP A 10 20.46 -17.33 -55.19
CA ASP A 10 20.37 -16.08 -56.00
C ASP A 10 19.32 -16.36 -57.12
N ASP A 11 18.48 -15.48 -57.66
CA ASP A 11 18.47 -14.02 -57.76
C ASP A 11 17.15 -13.54 -58.41
N THR A 12 16.91 -12.23 -58.32
CA THR A 12 16.24 -11.34 -59.30
C THR A 12 14.71 -11.21 -59.50
N LYS A 13 14.25 -9.98 -59.13
CA LYS A 13 13.75 -8.88 -60.00
C LYS A 13 12.23 -8.60 -60.17
N ARG A 14 11.93 -7.36 -59.77
CA ARG A 14 11.25 -6.25 -60.48
C ARG A 14 9.72 -6.26 -60.62
N GLY A 15 9.13 -5.12 -60.20
CA GLY A 15 7.86 -4.62 -60.72
C GLY A 15 7.34 -3.39 -59.98
N SER A 16 7.78 -2.20 -60.38
CA SER A 16 7.23 -0.89 -59.96
C SER A 16 6.15 -0.42 -60.93
N MET A 17 5.08 0.23 -60.46
CA MET A 17 4.41 1.44 -61.03
C MET A 17 3.13 1.70 -60.22
N ARG A 18 2.97 2.82 -59.49
CA ARG A 18 2.62 4.21 -59.89
C ARG A 18 1.15 4.48 -60.26
N SER A 19 0.62 5.52 -59.59
CA SER A 19 -0.45 6.47 -60.00
C SER A 19 -1.89 5.93 -59.96
N SER A 20 -2.97 6.67 -59.69
CA SER A 20 -3.31 8.12 -59.70
C SER A 20 -4.73 8.28 -59.10
N VAL A 21 -5.01 9.28 -58.24
CA VAL A 21 -5.80 10.52 -58.50
C VAL A 21 -7.30 10.39 -58.84
N ALA A 22 -8.09 11.31 -58.24
CA ALA A 22 -9.44 11.84 -58.60
C ALA A 22 -10.63 11.26 -57.81
N ARG A 23 -11.30 12.02 -56.94
CA ARG A 23 -12.33 13.09 -57.14
C ARG A 23 -13.69 12.59 -57.64
N GLY A 24 -14.75 12.97 -56.91
CA GLY A 24 -16.16 13.00 -57.34
C GLY A 24 -17.08 12.59 -56.19
N ALA A 25 -17.74 13.47 -55.42
CA ALA A 25 -18.75 14.49 -55.73
C ALA A 25 -20.18 13.95 -56.02
N LYS A 26 -21.11 14.42 -55.17
CA LYS A 26 -22.54 14.72 -55.39
C LYS A 26 -23.63 13.64 -55.26
N GLY A 27 -24.55 13.97 -54.35
CA GLY A 27 -26.01 14.01 -54.57
C GLY A 27 -26.77 12.73 -54.20
N PHE A 28 -28.02 12.75 -53.72
CA PHE A 28 -29.03 13.81 -53.62
C PHE A 28 -30.27 13.21 -52.89
N LYS A 29 -31.02 14.07 -52.16
CA LYS A 29 -32.47 14.09 -51.80
C LYS A 29 -33.22 12.77 -51.52
N GLY A 30 -34.13 12.68 -50.55
CA GLY A 30 -34.95 13.67 -49.85
C GLY A 30 -36.33 13.05 -49.56
N GLY A 31 -37.04 13.51 -48.52
CA GLY A 31 -38.38 12.99 -48.19
C GLY A 31 -39.05 13.74 -47.03
N LEU A 32 -39.87 14.74 -47.39
CA LEU A 32 -40.70 15.60 -46.53
C LEU A 32 -41.97 14.91 -46.00
N LYS A 33 -42.50 15.42 -44.87
CA LYS A 33 -43.88 15.93 -44.63
C LYS A 33 -44.09 16.03 -43.11
N GLY A 34 -44.72 17.03 -42.50
CA GLY A 34 -45.45 18.21 -42.95
C GLY A 34 -45.90 19.01 -41.71
N ALA A 35 -46.09 20.30 -41.89
CA ALA A 35 -46.35 21.31 -40.86
C ALA A 35 -47.83 21.38 -40.41
N VAL A 36 -48.09 21.87 -39.19
CA VAL A 36 -49.26 22.72 -38.88
C VAL A 36 -48.91 23.77 -37.81
N LYS A 37 -49.39 25.00 -38.06
CA LYS A 37 -49.19 26.27 -37.35
C LYS A 37 -50.14 26.48 -36.15
N ASN A 38 -49.65 27.31 -35.21
CA ASN A 38 -50.27 28.41 -34.43
C ASN A 38 -51.62 28.27 -33.67
N SER A 39 -51.50 28.56 -32.36
CA SER A 39 -52.27 29.52 -31.49
C SER A 39 -53.80 29.47 -31.52
N THR A 40 -54.55 29.46 -30.39
CA THR A 40 -54.63 30.45 -29.29
C THR A 40 -55.67 29.97 -28.26
N ALA A 41 -55.59 30.53 -27.04
CA ALA A 41 -56.65 30.72 -26.03
C ALA A 41 -56.81 29.72 -24.84
N LEU A 42 -56.85 30.36 -23.66
CA LEU A 42 -57.17 29.99 -22.26
C LEU A 42 -58.45 29.13 -22.06
N PRO A 43 -58.91 28.77 -20.82
CA PRO A 43 -58.28 28.71 -19.48
C PRO A 43 -58.57 27.39 -18.70
N GLY A 44 -57.96 27.25 -17.52
CA GLY A 44 -58.61 26.78 -16.27
C GLY A 44 -59.34 25.43 -16.24
N GLY A 45 -58.80 24.48 -15.47
CA GLY A 45 -59.58 23.33 -15.02
C GLY A 45 -58.76 22.35 -14.18
N ALA A 46 -59.00 22.35 -12.88
CA ALA A 46 -58.49 21.31 -11.98
C ALA A 46 -59.00 19.93 -12.43
N MET A 47 -58.11 18.94 -12.58
CA MET A 47 -58.51 17.53 -12.64
C MET A 47 -58.24 16.81 -11.33
N LYS A 48 -59.32 16.23 -10.82
CA LYS A 48 -59.49 15.35 -9.67
C LYS A 48 -58.62 14.10 -9.79
N GLY A 49 -58.28 13.56 -8.61
CA GLY A 49 -57.60 12.28 -8.48
C GLY A 49 -58.43 11.10 -9.00
N VAL A 50 -57.70 10.05 -9.38
CA VAL A 50 -58.26 8.73 -9.67
C VAL A 50 -57.85 7.81 -8.53
N GLY A 51 -58.84 7.32 -7.79
CA GLY A 51 -58.73 6.15 -6.94
C GLY A 51 -59.27 4.95 -7.71
N ASN A 52 -58.47 3.88 -7.84
CA ASN A 52 -58.83 2.50 -7.56
C ASN A 52 -57.70 1.55 -7.99
N ALA A 53 -57.68 0.40 -7.33
CA ALA A 53 -56.58 -0.55 -7.22
C ALA A 53 -56.09 -1.12 -8.56
N ALA A 54 -54.84 -0.81 -8.89
CA ALA A 54 -53.92 -1.63 -9.68
C ALA A 54 -52.50 -1.06 -9.45
N GLN A 55 -51.50 -1.91 -9.21
CA GLN A 55 -50.10 -1.50 -9.06
C GLN A 55 -49.60 -0.86 -10.38
N PHE A 56 -49.60 0.47 -10.46
CA PHE A 56 -49.00 1.23 -11.55
C PHE A 56 -47.90 2.16 -11.01
N VAL A 57 -46.74 2.16 -11.68
CA VAL A 57 -45.70 3.18 -11.45
C VAL A 57 -46.21 4.52 -11.98
N ALA A 58 -46.65 5.40 -11.08
CA ALA A 58 -47.02 6.77 -11.45
C ALA A 58 -45.76 7.56 -11.88
N LYS A 59 -45.65 7.85 -13.18
CA LYS A 59 -44.65 8.77 -13.75
C LYS A 59 -45.35 10.06 -14.19
N GLY A 60 -44.98 11.18 -13.58
CA GLY A 60 -45.51 12.50 -13.96
C GLY A 60 -44.38 13.50 -14.19
N THR A 61 -44.39 14.16 -15.34
CA THR A 61 -43.44 15.23 -15.69
C THR A 61 -44.19 16.42 -16.27
N ALA A 62 -43.97 17.62 -15.69
CA ALA A 62 -44.43 18.88 -16.27
C ALA A 62 -43.27 19.63 -16.92
N SER A 63 -43.49 20.13 -18.13
CA SER A 63 -42.55 20.96 -18.90
C SER A 63 -43.21 22.27 -19.33
N GLY A 64 -42.65 23.41 -18.95
CA GLY A 64 -43.12 24.74 -19.35
C GLY A 64 -42.71 25.85 -18.37
N THR A 65 -42.71 27.10 -18.83
CA THR A 65 -42.50 28.30 -18.02
C THR A 65 -43.76 28.62 -17.20
N ALA A 66 -44.00 27.85 -16.14
CA ALA A 66 -45.13 28.07 -15.24
C ALA A 66 -44.66 28.71 -13.92
N LYS A 67 -45.33 29.79 -13.49
CA LYS A 67 -45.04 30.51 -12.23
C LYS A 67 -45.40 29.73 -10.96
N ALA A 68 -46.06 28.56 -11.06
CA ALA A 68 -46.32 27.66 -9.94
C ALA A 68 -46.80 26.29 -10.45
N ALA A 69 -45.92 25.28 -10.45
CA ALA A 69 -46.30 23.89 -10.73
C ALA A 69 -46.35 23.09 -9.42
N LYS A 70 -47.46 22.36 -9.21
CA LYS A 70 -47.66 21.45 -8.06
C LYS A 70 -48.01 20.06 -8.58
N LEU A 71 -47.09 19.10 -8.41
CA LEU A 71 -47.35 17.68 -8.65
C LEU A 71 -47.29 16.93 -7.33
N GLY A 72 -48.25 16.03 -7.12
CA GLY A 72 -48.22 15.14 -5.98
C GLY A 72 -49.08 13.91 -6.14
N VAL A 73 -48.71 12.85 -5.43
CA VAL A 73 -49.41 11.57 -5.38
C VAL A 73 -49.82 11.30 -3.93
N LYS A 74 -51.08 10.91 -3.74
CA LYS A 74 -51.64 10.49 -2.44
C LYS A 74 -52.11 9.05 -2.56
N SER A 75 -51.24 8.09 -2.26
CA SER A 75 -51.58 6.66 -2.17
C SER A 75 -50.40 5.84 -1.61
N THR A 76 -50.67 4.60 -1.22
CA THR A 76 -49.68 3.54 -0.91
C THR A 76 -49.11 3.02 -2.23
N LEU A 77 -47.97 3.54 -2.67
CA LEU A 77 -47.30 3.12 -3.90
C LEU A 77 -45.80 2.94 -3.71
N THR A 78 -45.27 1.87 -4.30
CA THR A 78 -43.84 1.57 -4.43
C THR A 78 -43.28 2.21 -5.70
N GLY A 79 -42.19 2.98 -5.62
CA GLY A 79 -41.45 3.44 -6.79
C GLY A 79 -41.97 4.66 -7.59
N ALA A 80 -42.72 5.57 -6.98
CA ALA A 80 -43.21 6.80 -7.66
C ALA A 80 -42.05 7.72 -8.13
N ARG A 81 -42.17 8.25 -9.36
CA ARG A 81 -41.21 9.23 -9.93
C ARG A 81 -41.92 10.50 -10.37
N LEU A 82 -41.61 11.62 -9.70
CA LEU A 82 -42.15 12.94 -10.04
C LEU A 82 -41.03 13.89 -10.45
N GLY A 83 -41.22 14.55 -11.59
CA GLY A 83 -40.23 15.46 -12.17
C GLY A 83 -40.82 16.80 -12.61
N ALA A 84 -40.03 17.87 -12.47
CA ALA A 84 -40.29 19.16 -13.10
C ALA A 84 -39.06 19.61 -13.91
N LYS A 85 -39.28 20.15 -15.12
CA LYS A 85 -38.22 20.62 -16.03
C LYS A 85 -38.54 22.03 -16.57
N GLY A 86 -37.66 23.01 -16.32
CA GLY A 86 -37.82 24.40 -16.80
C GLY A 86 -37.29 25.47 -15.82
N ILE A 87 -37.31 26.74 -16.25
CA ILE A 87 -36.94 27.92 -15.45
C ILE A 87 -38.24 28.54 -14.91
N GLY A 88 -38.49 28.48 -13.59
CA GLY A 88 -39.70 29.01 -12.96
C GLY A 88 -39.73 28.87 -11.43
N ALA A 89 -39.73 30.00 -10.71
CA ALA A 89 -39.69 30.02 -9.25
C ALA A 89 -40.88 29.30 -8.58
N GLY A 90 -40.65 28.58 -7.48
CA GLY A 90 -41.71 28.11 -6.57
C GLY A 90 -42.31 26.72 -6.80
N ALA A 91 -41.62 25.81 -7.50
CA ALA A 91 -42.11 24.43 -7.70
C ALA A 91 -42.23 23.62 -6.40
N LYS A 92 -43.35 22.88 -6.24
CA LYS A 92 -43.61 21.99 -5.09
C LYS A 92 -43.89 20.56 -5.58
N LEU A 93 -43.03 19.62 -5.20
CA LEU A 93 -43.23 18.20 -5.45
C LEU A 93 -43.36 17.47 -4.12
N GLY A 94 -44.36 16.58 -4.01
CA GLY A 94 -44.50 15.78 -2.79
C GLY A 94 -45.30 14.50 -2.94
N VAL A 95 -44.93 13.51 -2.12
CA VAL A 95 -45.64 12.23 -2.00
C VAL A 95 -46.13 12.11 -0.56
N LYS A 96 -47.39 11.71 -0.39
CA LYS A 96 -48.01 11.50 0.93
C LYS A 96 -48.61 10.08 0.99
N GLY A 97 -48.07 9.24 1.86
CA GLY A 97 -48.42 7.82 1.99
C GLY A 97 -47.24 6.98 2.52
N ILE A 98 -47.48 5.71 2.83
CA ILE A 98 -46.44 4.74 3.20
C ILE A 98 -45.92 4.10 1.90
N GLY A 99 -44.63 4.29 1.58
CA GLY A 99 -44.05 3.74 0.35
C GLY A 99 -42.53 3.74 0.38
N THR A 100 -41.93 2.67 -0.15
CA THR A 100 -40.49 2.50 -0.30
C THR A 100 -40.03 2.97 -1.70
N GLY A 101 -38.90 3.68 -1.76
CA GLY A 101 -38.19 3.99 -3.02
C GLY A 101 -38.71 5.13 -3.90
N ALA A 102 -39.37 6.16 -3.34
CA ALA A 102 -39.82 7.32 -4.12
C ALA A 102 -38.66 8.22 -4.59
N LYS A 103 -38.69 8.69 -5.85
CA LYS A 103 -37.72 9.65 -6.40
C LYS A 103 -38.40 10.96 -6.79
N LEU A 104 -37.95 12.06 -6.21
CA LEU A 104 -38.35 13.43 -6.56
C LEU A 104 -37.17 14.14 -7.22
N GLY A 105 -37.40 14.78 -8.36
CA GLY A 105 -36.33 15.46 -9.09
C GLY A 105 -36.78 16.77 -9.72
N VAL A 106 -35.90 17.76 -9.72
CA VAL A 106 -36.09 19.03 -10.42
C VAL A 106 -34.87 19.26 -11.29
N LYS A 107 -35.06 19.57 -12.57
CA LYS A 107 -33.98 19.80 -13.54
C LYS A 107 -34.10 21.21 -14.15
N GLY A 108 -33.24 22.14 -13.73
CA GLY A 108 -33.19 23.54 -14.20
C GLY A 108 -32.64 24.52 -13.15
N THR A 109 -32.45 25.79 -13.52
CA THR A 109 -31.98 26.89 -12.66
C THR A 109 -33.15 27.47 -11.87
N LEU A 110 -33.18 27.31 -10.54
CA LEU A 110 -34.33 27.69 -9.71
C LEU A 110 -33.95 28.23 -8.34
N ALA A 111 -34.65 29.27 -7.90
CA ALA A 111 -34.67 29.75 -6.51
C ALA A 111 -35.94 29.27 -5.79
N GLY A 112 -35.80 28.71 -4.59
CA GLY A 112 -36.91 28.45 -3.66
C GLY A 112 -37.77 27.19 -3.89
N ALA A 113 -37.24 26.11 -4.48
CA ALA A 113 -37.98 24.85 -4.65
C ALA A 113 -38.17 24.11 -3.31
N LYS A 114 -39.35 23.49 -3.11
CA LYS A 114 -39.65 22.67 -1.92
C LYS A 114 -39.97 21.22 -2.31
N LEU A 115 -39.18 20.29 -1.80
CA LEU A 115 -39.40 18.84 -1.90
C LEU A 115 -39.80 18.31 -0.53
N GLY A 116 -40.82 17.44 -0.46
CA GLY A 116 -41.25 16.88 0.81
C GLY A 116 -41.90 15.51 0.69
N VAL A 117 -41.56 14.61 1.60
CA VAL A 117 -42.21 13.31 1.81
C VAL A 117 -42.82 13.33 3.21
N LYS A 118 -44.09 12.96 3.36
CA LYS A 118 -44.76 12.94 4.68
C LYS A 118 -45.42 11.57 4.91
N GLY A 119 -44.86 10.77 5.83
CA GLY A 119 -45.34 9.44 6.23
C GLY A 119 -44.42 8.73 7.24
N THR A 120 -44.94 7.73 7.94
CA THR A 120 -44.24 6.93 8.97
C THR A 120 -43.40 5.83 8.30
N LEU A 121 -42.08 5.79 8.53
CA LEU A 121 -41.21 4.72 8.01
C LEU A 121 -41.27 3.50 8.93
N ALA A 122 -41.81 2.38 8.42
CA ALA A 122 -41.58 1.06 9.01
C ALA A 122 -40.25 0.52 8.49
N THR A 123 -39.47 -0.06 9.40
CA THR A 123 -38.13 -0.62 9.24
C THR A 123 -37.96 -1.44 7.95
N THR A 124 -37.18 -0.92 6.98
CA THR A 124 -36.42 -1.68 5.98
C THR A 124 -35.49 -0.73 5.21
N LYS A 125 -34.26 -1.19 4.93
CA LYS A 125 -33.18 -0.46 4.23
C LYS A 125 -33.67 0.10 2.88
N GLY A 126 -33.66 1.43 2.71
CA GLY A 126 -33.99 2.07 1.44
C GLY A 126 -33.43 3.49 1.32
N ALA A 127 -32.58 3.72 0.32
CA ALA A 127 -31.91 5.00 0.04
C ALA A 127 -32.85 6.03 -0.60
N VAL A 128 -32.88 7.26 -0.08
CA VAL A 128 -33.50 8.42 -0.75
C VAL A 128 -32.43 9.11 -1.59
N GLY A 129 -32.44 8.88 -2.90
CA GLY A 129 -31.50 9.51 -3.83
C GLY A 129 -31.97 10.90 -4.29
N VAL A 130 -31.23 11.95 -3.94
CA VAL A 130 -31.40 13.31 -4.52
C VAL A 130 -30.50 13.40 -5.75
N GLY A 131 -31.09 13.54 -6.94
CA GLY A 131 -30.34 13.80 -8.16
C GLY A 131 -29.77 15.23 -8.19
N ARG A 132 -28.51 15.36 -8.59
CA ARG A 132 -27.70 16.57 -8.85
C ARG A 132 -28.51 17.88 -8.98
N LEU A 133 -28.48 18.71 -7.93
CA LEU A 133 -28.96 20.10 -7.93
C LEU A 133 -27.75 21.03 -8.04
N VAL A 134 -27.75 21.92 -9.03
CA VAL A 134 -26.85 23.08 -9.07
C VAL A 134 -27.67 24.27 -8.61
N ALA A 135 -27.42 24.77 -7.39
CA ALA A 135 -28.12 25.92 -6.82
C ALA A 135 -27.12 26.98 -6.34
N LYS A 136 -27.22 28.20 -6.90
CA LYS A 136 -26.77 29.43 -6.23
C LYS A 136 -27.90 29.86 -5.30
N GLY A 137 -27.70 29.80 -3.98
CA GLY A 137 -28.65 30.24 -2.96
C GLY A 137 -29.26 29.11 -2.13
N GLY A 138 -29.27 29.29 -0.80
CA GLY A 138 -29.49 28.26 0.23
C GLY A 138 -30.83 27.51 0.16
N VAL A 139 -30.78 26.23 0.58
CA VAL A 139 -31.94 25.35 0.76
C VAL A 139 -32.15 25.12 2.26
N GLY A 140 -33.31 25.52 2.78
CA GLY A 140 -33.75 25.17 4.13
C GLY A 140 -34.46 23.82 4.18
N LEU A 141 -33.90 22.87 4.91
CA LEU A 141 -34.58 21.64 5.34
C LEU A 141 -35.39 21.96 6.59
N VAL A 142 -36.72 21.75 6.54
CA VAL A 142 -37.57 21.84 7.74
C VAL A 142 -37.84 20.41 8.21
N THR A 143 -37.21 20.04 9.31
CA THR A 143 -37.51 18.83 10.08
C THR A 143 -37.87 19.27 11.49
N ASP A 144 -39.15 19.29 11.84
CA ASP A 144 -39.60 19.60 13.20
C ASP A 144 -39.49 18.34 14.08
N PHE A 145 -38.63 18.38 15.11
CA PHE A 145 -38.71 17.50 16.29
C PHE A 145 -38.29 18.30 17.55
N PRO A 146 -39.07 18.31 18.64
CA PRO A 146 -38.72 19.02 19.87
C PRO A 146 -37.94 18.15 20.88
N GLY A 147 -36.86 18.73 21.42
CA GLY A 147 -36.38 18.50 22.80
C GLY A 147 -35.42 17.34 23.05
N THR A 148 -34.10 17.58 23.10
CA THR A 148 -33.19 17.06 24.15
C THR A 148 -31.87 17.86 24.14
N THR A 149 -31.49 18.42 25.28
CA THR A 149 -30.20 19.09 25.51
C THR A 149 -29.23 18.06 26.09
N ILE A 150 -28.04 17.86 25.52
CA ILE A 150 -26.96 17.05 26.11
C ILE A 150 -25.67 17.88 26.14
N ASN A 151 -25.21 18.18 27.36
CA ASN A 151 -23.90 18.77 27.64
C ASN A 151 -22.83 17.67 27.58
N LEU A 152 -21.70 17.92 26.90
CA LEU A 152 -20.54 17.02 26.85
C LEU A 152 -19.49 17.45 27.87
N VAL A 153 -19.28 16.62 28.89
CA VAL A 153 -18.09 16.63 29.75
C VAL A 153 -17.57 15.19 29.86
N GLY A 154 -16.28 15.01 29.53
CA GLY A 154 -15.34 14.06 30.16
C GLY A 154 -15.61 12.54 30.14
N ASN A 155 -14.78 11.84 29.37
CA ASN A 155 -14.21 10.48 29.56
C ASN A 155 -15.08 9.24 29.85
N THR A 156 -14.66 8.17 29.15
CA THR A 156 -14.92 6.73 29.37
C THR A 156 -16.22 6.17 28.80
N LEU A 157 -16.13 5.46 27.66
CA LEU A 157 -17.03 4.36 27.31
C LEU A 157 -16.30 3.33 26.43
N LYS A 158 -15.92 2.20 27.05
CA LYS A 158 -15.76 0.90 26.38
C LYS A 158 -17.16 0.39 26.04
N GLY A 159 -17.33 -0.14 24.83
CA GLY A 159 -18.46 -1.00 24.45
C GLY A 159 -19.65 -0.29 23.79
N ALA A 160 -19.59 -0.14 22.47
CA ALA A 160 -20.76 -0.15 21.60
C ALA A 160 -20.33 -0.51 20.17
N VAL A 161 -20.78 -1.68 19.72
CA VAL A 161 -20.59 -2.23 18.38
C VAL A 161 -21.46 -1.46 17.39
N GLY A 162 -20.86 -1.00 16.28
CA GLY A 162 -21.51 -0.87 14.97
C GLY A 162 -22.39 0.37 14.69
N LEU A 163 -21.78 1.46 14.20
CA LEU A 163 -22.42 2.48 13.36
C LEU A 163 -21.41 2.99 12.31
N PRO A 164 -21.59 2.78 10.99
CA PRO A 164 -20.69 3.33 9.99
C PRO A 164 -21.03 4.80 9.67
N GLY A 165 -20.13 5.69 10.08
CA GLY A 165 -19.37 6.56 9.17
C GLY A 165 -20.10 7.51 8.20
N THR A 166 -21.27 8.07 8.53
CA THR A 166 -21.96 8.97 7.57
C THR A 166 -21.86 10.47 7.85
N LEU A 167 -21.38 10.91 9.02
CA LEU A 167 -21.23 12.34 9.33
C LEU A 167 -19.78 12.84 9.42
N THR A 168 -18.80 11.96 9.57
CA THR A 168 -17.36 12.28 9.52
C THR A 168 -16.80 12.36 8.10
N ASN A 169 -17.51 11.84 7.10
CA ASN A 169 -17.01 11.70 5.73
C ASN A 169 -17.14 12.95 4.85
N LEU A 170 -18.01 13.91 5.19
CA LEU A 170 -18.12 15.16 4.41
C LEU A 170 -16.97 16.13 4.65
N ALA A 171 -16.39 16.14 5.86
CA ALA A 171 -15.22 16.96 6.18
C ALA A 171 -13.92 16.37 5.61
N ARG A 172 -13.82 15.03 5.50
CA ARG A 172 -12.65 14.36 4.89
C ARG A 172 -12.60 14.49 3.36
N ARG A 173 -13.75 14.62 2.69
CA ARG A 173 -13.89 14.61 1.22
C ARG A 173 -13.21 15.76 0.46
N ARG A 174 -12.84 16.86 1.12
CA ARG A 174 -12.21 18.02 0.46
C ARG A 174 -10.69 18.09 0.66
N VAL A 175 -10.16 17.36 1.63
CA VAL A 175 -8.80 17.52 2.15
C VAL A 175 -7.75 16.74 1.36
N VAL A 176 -8.14 15.66 0.66
CA VAL A 176 -7.19 14.71 0.05
C VAL A 176 -6.76 15.12 -1.38
N ARG A 177 -7.38 16.13 -1.99
CA ARG A 177 -7.24 16.36 -3.44
C ARG A 177 -5.87 16.80 -3.93
N ASP A 178 -5.02 17.38 -3.08
CA ASP A 178 -3.79 18.04 -3.54
C ASP A 178 -2.56 17.80 -2.65
N ASN A 179 -2.61 16.83 -1.73
CA ASN A 179 -1.47 16.50 -0.85
C ASN A 179 -0.37 15.68 -1.57
N ARG A 180 -0.13 15.97 -2.87
CA ARG A 180 0.63 15.10 -3.76
C ARG A 180 2.11 14.94 -3.35
N LEU A 181 2.69 15.98 -2.76
CA LEU A 181 4.11 15.93 -2.39
C LEU A 181 4.37 15.19 -1.06
N ALA A 182 3.37 15.04 -0.18
CA ALA A 182 3.56 14.38 1.12
C ALA A 182 3.48 12.84 1.10
N TRP A 183 2.91 12.24 0.04
CA TRP A 183 2.92 10.78 -0.15
C TRP A 183 4.16 10.30 -0.91
N GLU A 184 4.77 11.15 -1.74
CA GLU A 184 6.04 10.87 -2.44
C GLU A 184 7.21 10.80 -1.45
N THR A 185 7.04 11.36 -0.26
CA THR A 185 8.08 11.43 0.74
C THR A 185 8.20 10.13 1.52
N ARG A 186 9.16 9.27 1.15
CA ARG A 186 9.52 8.09 1.95
C ARG A 186 9.83 8.51 3.39
N ILE A 187 9.12 7.93 4.35
CA ILE A 187 9.37 8.09 5.79
C ILE A 187 10.28 6.99 6.35
N THR A 188 10.57 5.96 5.55
CA THR A 188 11.51 4.87 5.85
C THR A 188 12.72 4.88 4.92
N SER A 189 13.86 4.37 5.41
CA SER A 189 15.00 4.04 4.56
C SER A 189 14.75 2.70 3.85
N PRO A 190 15.06 2.59 2.54
CA PRO A 190 14.96 1.32 1.82
C PRO A 190 15.98 0.28 2.30
N VAL A 191 17.07 0.72 2.95
CA VAL A 191 18.12 -0.14 3.51
C VAL A 191 18.22 0.11 5.00
N ILE A 192 18.12 -0.95 5.81
CA ILE A 192 18.33 -0.90 7.26
C ILE A 192 19.74 -1.39 7.56
N LYS A 193 20.50 -0.67 8.39
CA LYS A 193 21.83 -1.13 8.79
C LYS A 193 21.72 -2.01 10.04
N ILE A 194 22.37 -3.16 10.01
CA ILE A 194 22.41 -4.13 11.12
C ILE A 194 23.85 -4.30 11.60
N ASP A 195 24.07 -4.24 12.91
CA ASP A 195 25.27 -4.76 13.55
C ASP A 195 25.07 -6.21 13.97
N LEU A 196 25.86 -7.10 13.37
CA LEU A 196 25.91 -8.50 13.72
C LEU A 196 26.91 -8.70 14.87
N HIS A 197 26.40 -9.19 16.00
CA HIS A 197 27.21 -9.66 17.12
C HIS A 197 27.36 -11.18 17.07
N VAL A 198 28.54 -11.66 17.47
CA VAL A 198 28.88 -13.07 17.49
C VAL A 198 29.32 -13.46 18.90
N GLU A 199 28.89 -14.63 19.36
CA GLU A 199 29.31 -15.23 20.63
C GLU A 199 29.40 -16.74 20.48
N CYS A 200 30.41 -17.37 21.08
CA CYS A 200 30.47 -18.82 21.20
C CYS A 200 30.35 -19.25 22.66
N LYS A 201 29.89 -20.47 22.89
CA LYS A 201 29.88 -21.13 24.20
C LYS A 201 30.41 -22.54 24.10
N ASN A 202 31.13 -22.97 25.15
CA ASN A 202 31.64 -24.32 25.31
C ASN A 202 32.46 -24.84 24.11
N LEU A 203 33.31 -23.99 23.52
CA LEU A 203 34.27 -24.41 22.49
C LEU A 203 35.16 -25.56 22.99
N PRO A 204 35.58 -26.47 22.09
CA PRO A 204 36.41 -27.61 22.47
C PRO A 204 37.77 -27.15 22.98
N GLN A 205 38.34 -27.93 23.91
CA GLN A 205 39.75 -27.83 24.28
C GLN A 205 40.58 -28.62 23.28
N LYS A 206 41.68 -28.03 22.80
CA LYS A 206 42.57 -28.63 21.79
C LYS A 206 43.37 -29.79 22.36
N ASP A 207 44.09 -29.52 23.45
CA ASP A 207 44.83 -30.49 24.25
C ASP A 207 44.38 -30.39 25.71
N SER A 208 44.67 -31.37 26.56
CA SER A 208 44.07 -31.57 27.90
C SER A 208 44.15 -30.38 28.88
N PHE A 209 44.76 -29.24 28.51
CA PHE A 209 44.91 -28.04 29.33
C PHE A 209 44.77 -26.69 28.60
N ALA A 210 44.66 -26.62 27.25
CA ALA A 210 44.64 -25.35 26.51
C ALA A 210 43.23 -24.97 26.02
N LEU A 211 42.84 -23.71 26.27
CA LEU A 211 41.61 -23.11 25.77
C LEU A 211 41.83 -22.52 24.36
N ALA A 212 40.77 -22.39 23.58
CA ALA A 212 40.82 -21.89 22.20
C ALA A 212 41.11 -20.37 22.13
N ASP A 213 41.84 -19.98 21.09
CA ASP A 213 42.06 -18.61 20.63
C ASP A 213 41.14 -18.33 19.43
N ALA A 214 39.86 -18.09 19.71
CA ALA A 214 38.85 -18.12 18.66
C ALA A 214 38.70 -16.79 17.91
N PHE A 215 38.35 -16.86 16.62
CA PHE A 215 37.80 -15.75 15.84
C PHE A 215 36.72 -16.24 14.87
N ALA A 216 35.85 -15.34 14.44
CA ALA A 216 34.79 -15.63 13.48
C ALA A 216 34.96 -14.84 12.18
N VAL A 217 34.52 -15.43 11.08
CA VAL A 217 34.51 -14.82 9.75
C VAL A 217 33.12 -14.97 9.15
N VAL A 218 32.62 -13.91 8.52
CA VAL A 218 31.31 -13.87 7.87
C VAL A 218 31.48 -13.65 6.37
N TRP A 219 30.74 -14.43 5.58
CA TRP A 219 30.70 -14.32 4.13
C TRP A 219 29.27 -14.10 3.66
N ALA A 220 29.10 -13.27 2.63
CA ALA A 220 27.90 -13.28 1.79
C ALA A 220 28.01 -14.45 0.81
N VAL A 221 26.89 -15.16 0.61
CA VAL A 221 26.79 -16.31 -0.28
C VAL A 221 25.55 -16.20 -1.17
N PRO A 222 25.49 -16.89 -2.32
CA PRO A 222 24.29 -16.88 -3.16
C PRO A 222 23.07 -17.41 -2.42
N ASN A 223 21.89 -16.91 -2.78
CA ASN A 223 20.62 -17.35 -2.20
C ASN A 223 20.39 -18.85 -2.45
N GLY A 224 19.79 -19.54 -1.49
CA GLY A 224 19.66 -21.00 -1.53
C GLY A 224 20.96 -21.79 -1.29
N TYR A 225 22.09 -21.13 -0.96
CA TYR A 225 23.31 -21.85 -0.58
C TYR A 225 23.10 -22.64 0.72
N VAL A 226 23.30 -23.96 0.67
CA VAL A 226 23.11 -24.88 1.81
C VAL A 226 24.43 -25.42 2.39
N GLY A 227 25.57 -24.82 2.02
CA GLY A 227 26.89 -25.31 2.42
C GLY A 227 27.50 -26.32 1.44
N THR A 228 28.83 -26.27 1.30
CA THR A 228 29.61 -27.19 0.43
C THR A 228 30.13 -28.44 1.16
N GLY A 229 29.62 -28.73 2.36
CA GLY A 229 30.05 -29.88 3.17
C GLY A 229 29.39 -31.20 2.77
N VAL A 230 30.02 -32.32 3.16
CA VAL A 230 29.49 -33.69 2.98
C VAL A 230 28.20 -33.93 3.79
N ASP A 231 27.95 -33.10 4.81
CA ASP A 231 26.69 -32.99 5.56
C ASP A 231 26.16 -31.56 5.39
N SER A 232 24.92 -31.37 4.94
CA SER A 232 24.28 -30.05 4.71
C SER A 232 24.27 -29.12 5.94
N ASP A 233 24.41 -29.70 7.13
CA ASP A 233 24.43 -28.95 8.40
C ASP A 233 25.83 -28.38 8.75
N ARG A 234 26.87 -28.67 7.94
CA ARG A 234 28.20 -28.12 8.15
C ARG A 234 28.81 -27.53 6.89
N PRO A 235 29.10 -26.23 6.88
CA PRO A 235 29.87 -25.63 5.81
C PRO A 235 31.29 -26.20 5.82
N SER A 236 31.88 -26.25 4.62
CA SER A 236 33.28 -26.65 4.43
C SER A 236 34.22 -25.74 5.25
N PRO A 237 35.39 -26.24 5.69
CA PRO A 237 36.33 -25.44 6.48
C PRO A 237 36.93 -24.24 5.75
N LEU A 238 36.97 -24.30 4.42
CA LEU A 238 37.65 -23.31 3.58
C LEU A 238 36.65 -22.66 2.62
N PRO A 239 36.87 -21.38 2.27
CA PRO A 239 35.95 -20.67 1.40
C PRO A 239 36.00 -21.19 -0.04
N SER A 240 34.85 -21.14 -0.70
CA SER A 240 34.71 -21.40 -2.13
C SER A 240 34.70 -20.08 -2.93
N ARG A 241 34.77 -20.17 -4.27
CA ARG A 241 34.71 -18.98 -5.15
C ARG A 241 33.38 -18.21 -5.07
N GLN A 242 32.33 -18.83 -4.52
CA GLN A 242 31.01 -18.23 -4.39
C GLN A 242 30.86 -17.40 -3.11
N GLU A 243 31.86 -17.40 -2.24
CA GLU A 243 31.79 -16.78 -0.91
C GLU A 243 32.58 -15.47 -0.90
N LEU A 244 31.88 -14.36 -0.63
CA LEU A 244 32.46 -13.04 -0.52
C LEU A 244 32.66 -12.69 0.96
N GLU A 245 33.91 -12.55 1.40
CA GLU A 245 34.21 -12.21 2.80
C GLU A 245 33.72 -10.80 3.12
N ILE A 246 32.85 -10.68 4.14
CA ILE A 246 32.35 -9.40 4.64
C ILE A 246 33.29 -8.83 5.69
N GLY A 247 33.81 -9.69 6.57
CA GLY A 247 34.75 -9.29 7.60
C GLY A 247 35.01 -10.38 8.62
N ARG A 248 35.93 -10.07 9.54
CA ARG A 248 36.39 -10.94 10.62
C ARG A 248 36.25 -10.24 11.95
N THR A 249 35.97 -10.99 13.01
CA THR A 249 36.07 -10.49 14.39
C THR A 249 37.52 -10.41 14.82
N GLU A 250 37.77 -9.79 15.97
CA GLU A 250 39.03 -9.97 16.69
C GLU A 250 39.21 -11.40 17.20
N VAL A 251 40.46 -11.75 17.53
CA VAL A 251 40.80 -13.03 18.17
C VAL A 251 40.65 -12.90 19.69
N VAL A 252 39.78 -13.70 20.27
CA VAL A 252 39.60 -13.80 21.73
C VAL A 252 40.38 -14.99 22.24
N ARG A 253 41.46 -14.71 22.97
CA ARG A 253 42.41 -15.72 23.43
C ARG A 253 41.99 -16.42 24.70
N GLY A 254 42.32 -17.70 24.80
CA GLY A 254 42.19 -18.50 26.02
C GLY A 254 40.78 -18.57 26.58
N SER A 255 39.76 -18.70 25.72
CA SER A 255 38.36 -18.73 26.15
C SER A 255 37.59 -19.89 25.53
N ASN A 256 36.80 -20.60 26.35
CA ASN A 256 35.83 -21.58 25.85
C ASN A 256 34.49 -20.93 25.48
N SER A 257 34.26 -19.67 25.84
CA SER A 257 33.01 -18.96 25.58
C SER A 257 33.31 -17.52 25.15
N PRO A 258 34.02 -17.33 24.02
CA PRO A 258 34.41 -16.02 23.55
C PRO A 258 33.17 -15.22 23.14
N ARG A 259 33.12 -13.97 23.60
CA ARG A 259 32.17 -12.96 23.14
C ARG A 259 32.97 -11.92 22.38
N PHE A 260 32.67 -11.74 21.10
CA PHE A 260 33.40 -10.82 20.25
C PHE A 260 32.85 -9.41 20.43
N GLU A 261 33.75 -8.44 20.64
CA GLU A 261 33.45 -7.02 20.74
C GLU A 261 33.25 -6.40 19.35
N HIS A 262 34.03 -6.82 18.34
CA HIS A 262 33.87 -6.30 16.98
C HIS A 262 32.56 -6.78 16.37
N THR A 263 31.75 -5.83 15.90
CA THR A 263 30.50 -6.09 15.18
C THR A 263 30.70 -5.97 13.68
N LEU A 264 30.02 -6.82 12.93
CA LEU A 264 30.06 -6.81 11.47
C LEU A 264 28.81 -6.10 10.94
N ARG A 265 29.00 -5.06 10.13
CA ARG A 265 27.90 -4.26 9.59
C ARG A 265 27.33 -4.89 8.33
N LEU A 266 26.01 -5.11 8.32
CA LEU A 266 25.26 -5.69 7.22
C LEU A 266 24.15 -4.74 6.76
N ASP A 267 23.88 -4.75 5.47
CA ASP A 267 22.76 -4.04 4.87
C ASP A 267 21.57 -5.00 4.83
N PHE A 268 20.46 -4.61 5.43
CA PHE A 268 19.21 -5.37 5.43
C PHE A 268 18.22 -4.77 4.44
N LEU A 269 17.80 -5.62 3.50
CA LEU A 269 16.81 -5.36 2.47
C LEU A 269 15.65 -6.34 2.70
N PHE A 270 14.49 -5.82 3.10
CA PHE A 270 13.31 -6.65 3.40
C PHE A 270 12.92 -7.57 2.23
N GLN A 271 13.01 -7.03 1.02
CA GLN A 271 12.58 -7.63 -0.22
C GLN A 271 13.55 -8.68 -0.80
N GLU A 272 14.67 -8.96 -0.13
CA GLU A 272 15.68 -9.91 -0.60
C GLU A 272 15.92 -11.03 0.42
N GLU A 273 16.12 -12.24 -0.09
CA GLU A 273 16.66 -13.35 0.70
C GLU A 273 18.18 -13.17 0.83
N GLN A 274 18.65 -12.46 1.85
CA GLN A 274 20.07 -12.19 2.02
C GLN A 274 20.74 -13.30 2.82
N THR A 275 21.49 -14.18 2.15
CA THR A 275 22.11 -15.37 2.76
C THR A 275 23.56 -15.12 3.16
N TYR A 276 23.90 -15.48 4.38
CA TYR A 276 25.23 -15.35 4.97
C TYR A 276 25.71 -16.67 5.55
N LEU A 277 27.02 -16.85 5.53
CA LEU A 277 27.73 -17.96 6.14
C LEU A 277 28.64 -17.41 7.23
N ILE A 278 28.58 -17.98 8.43
CA ILE A 278 29.53 -17.70 9.50
C ILE A 278 30.36 -18.95 9.81
N ARG A 279 31.67 -18.79 9.98
CA ARG A 279 32.59 -19.83 10.44
C ARG A 279 33.44 -19.30 11.59
N VAL A 280 33.80 -20.20 12.48
CA VAL A 280 34.63 -19.95 13.65
C VAL A 280 35.87 -20.83 13.54
N TYR A 281 37.02 -20.24 13.83
CA TYR A 281 38.33 -20.88 13.81
C TYR A 281 39.04 -20.67 15.14
N ASP A 282 39.98 -21.56 15.44
CA ASP A 282 40.98 -21.43 16.50
C ASP A 282 42.29 -20.94 15.85
N GLU A 283 42.84 -19.83 16.34
CA GLU A 283 44.05 -19.19 15.81
C GLU A 283 45.31 -19.94 16.25
N ASP A 284 45.82 -20.82 15.38
CA ASP A 284 47.08 -21.51 15.62
C ASP A 284 48.32 -20.66 15.31
N LEU A 285 48.36 -20.05 14.13
CA LEU A 285 49.46 -19.20 13.70
C LEU A 285 49.09 -17.73 13.84
N LYS A 286 49.72 -17.04 14.79
CA LYS A 286 49.49 -15.59 14.99
C LYS A 286 49.79 -14.80 13.72
N TYR A 287 48.90 -13.87 13.39
CA TYR A 287 49.00 -12.98 12.22
C TYR A 287 48.85 -13.66 10.86
N ALA A 288 48.59 -14.97 10.82
CA ALA A 288 48.18 -15.64 9.60
C ALA A 288 46.83 -15.10 9.13
N THR A 289 46.73 -14.78 7.83
CA THR A 289 45.45 -14.41 7.21
C THR A 289 44.81 -15.60 6.49
N ASP A 290 45.60 -16.65 6.22
CA ASP A 290 45.18 -17.85 5.53
C ASP A 290 44.45 -18.81 6.48
N LEU A 291 43.18 -19.10 6.17
CA LEU A 291 42.34 -19.98 6.99
C LEU A 291 42.82 -21.43 7.02
N ARG A 292 43.74 -21.84 6.11
CA ARG A 292 44.38 -23.16 6.14
C ARG A 292 45.35 -23.32 7.30
N GLU A 293 45.81 -22.22 7.88
CA GLU A 293 46.76 -22.18 9.00
C GLU A 293 46.04 -22.14 10.35
N HIS A 294 44.72 -22.35 10.37
CA HIS A 294 43.86 -22.29 11.54
C HIS A 294 42.94 -23.51 11.64
N ASP A 295 42.59 -23.91 12.86
CA ASP A 295 41.72 -25.05 13.10
C ASP A 295 40.24 -24.65 12.98
N TYR A 296 39.51 -25.29 12.08
CA TYR A 296 38.08 -25.01 11.89
C TYR A 296 37.22 -25.61 13.01
N LEU A 297 36.52 -24.75 13.76
CA LEU A 297 35.67 -25.14 14.89
C LEU A 297 34.22 -25.41 14.48
N GLY A 298 33.76 -24.76 13.41
CA GLY A 298 32.42 -24.96 12.84
C GLY A 298 31.80 -23.67 12.32
N GLY A 299 30.58 -23.78 11.79
CA GLY A 299 29.87 -22.67 11.20
C GLY A 299 28.46 -23.07 10.77
N PHE A 300 27.67 -22.11 10.32
CA PHE A 300 26.37 -22.39 9.71
C PHE A 300 25.96 -21.27 8.75
N VAL A 301 25.03 -21.62 7.86
CA VAL A 301 24.38 -20.68 6.95
C VAL A 301 23.09 -20.17 7.58
N PHE A 302 22.80 -18.88 7.42
CA PHE A 302 21.57 -18.24 7.86
C PHE A 302 21.15 -17.15 6.88
N THR A 303 19.88 -16.77 6.90
CA THR A 303 19.42 -15.56 6.21
C THR A 303 19.29 -14.42 7.21
N LEU A 304 19.56 -13.19 6.77
CA LEU A 304 19.42 -12.01 7.64
C LEU A 304 17.95 -11.80 8.04
N GLY A 305 17.00 -12.16 7.16
CA GLY A 305 15.57 -12.21 7.47
C GLY A 305 15.25 -13.15 8.63
N GLU A 306 15.73 -14.41 8.61
CA GLU A 306 15.51 -15.37 9.70
C GLU A 306 16.08 -14.86 11.02
N LEU A 307 17.27 -14.24 10.98
CA LEU A 307 17.88 -13.65 12.17
C LEU A 307 17.02 -12.52 12.74
N MET A 308 16.62 -11.55 11.93
CA MET A 308 15.87 -10.38 12.40
C MET A 308 14.41 -10.70 12.74
N GLY A 309 13.83 -11.76 12.16
CA GLY A 309 12.49 -12.25 12.53
C GLY A 309 12.48 -13.19 13.72
N SER A 310 13.65 -13.67 14.19
CA SER A 310 13.74 -14.54 15.35
C SER A 310 13.50 -13.81 16.67
N ALA A 311 13.01 -14.55 17.68
CA ALA A 311 12.83 -13.98 19.03
C ALA A 311 14.16 -13.52 19.62
N GLY A 312 14.20 -12.27 20.10
CA GLY A 312 15.42 -11.60 20.55
C GLY A 312 16.40 -11.25 19.41
N CYS A 313 15.97 -11.39 18.16
CA CYS A 313 16.74 -11.13 16.95
C CYS A 313 18.11 -11.86 17.06
N THR A 314 18.03 -13.11 17.53
CA THR A 314 19.14 -13.98 17.97
C THR A 314 18.91 -15.41 17.48
N MET A 315 19.94 -15.98 16.86
CA MET A 315 19.98 -17.39 16.45
C MET A 315 21.13 -18.12 17.14
N ALA A 316 20.95 -19.42 17.32
CA ALA A 316 22.02 -20.29 17.79
C ALA A 316 22.02 -21.64 17.06
N ARG A 317 23.22 -22.17 16.84
CA ARG A 317 23.46 -23.51 16.27
C ARG A 317 24.60 -24.20 17.00
N ALA A 318 24.60 -25.53 16.96
CA ALA A 318 25.66 -26.33 17.55
C ALA A 318 26.90 -26.35 16.64
N LEU A 319 28.08 -26.14 17.22
CA LEU A 319 29.38 -26.32 16.57
C LEU A 319 29.88 -27.76 16.82
N GLY A 320 30.41 -28.43 15.80
CA GLY A 320 31.11 -29.71 15.97
C GLY A 320 30.23 -30.94 16.33
N GLN A 321 30.84 -32.14 16.34
CA GLN A 321 30.11 -33.41 16.54
C GLN A 321 29.94 -33.61 18.06
N GLY A 322 28.69 -33.53 18.54
CA GLY A 322 28.39 -33.77 19.95
C GLY A 322 27.48 -32.75 20.61
N GLY A 323 27.26 -31.58 19.98
CA GLY A 323 26.30 -30.55 20.37
C GLY A 323 26.63 -29.83 21.69
N ARG A 324 27.90 -29.85 22.10
CA ARG A 324 28.36 -29.16 23.32
C ARG A 324 28.71 -27.72 23.03
N SER A 325 29.49 -27.48 21.97
CA SER A 325 29.87 -26.15 21.51
C SER A 325 28.72 -25.50 20.75
N GLN A 326 28.52 -24.20 20.96
CA GLN A 326 27.39 -23.46 20.43
C GLN A 326 27.87 -22.12 19.88
N LEU A 327 27.36 -21.75 18.72
CA LEU A 327 27.56 -20.43 18.11
C LEU A 327 26.24 -19.68 18.18
N TYR A 328 26.32 -18.46 18.69
CA TYR A 328 25.25 -17.49 18.80
C TYR A 328 25.56 -16.32 17.89
N ILE A 329 24.54 -15.86 17.18
CA ILE A 329 24.56 -14.60 16.45
C ILE A 329 23.35 -13.78 16.87
N SER A 330 23.51 -12.46 17.01
CA SER A 330 22.39 -11.55 17.25
C SER A 330 22.54 -10.29 16.40
N GLY A 331 21.46 -9.87 15.78
CA GLY A 331 21.41 -8.64 15.00
C GLY A 331 20.85 -7.48 15.82
N ARG A 332 21.44 -6.29 15.67
CA ARG A 332 20.90 -5.04 16.20
C ARG A 332 20.76 -4.02 15.08
N GLU A 333 19.57 -3.47 14.92
CA GLU A 333 19.39 -2.31 14.04
C GLU A 333 20.16 -1.11 14.60
N ILE A 334 20.89 -0.44 13.72
CA ILE A 334 21.47 0.86 14.02
C ILE A 334 20.36 1.88 13.84
N SER A 335 19.89 2.41 14.95
CA SER A 335 18.85 3.43 14.95
C SER A 335 19.40 4.72 14.34
N GLU A 336 19.10 4.95 13.08
CA GLU A 336 19.10 6.29 12.50
C GLU A 336 17.80 6.94 12.95
N ALA A 337 17.87 7.99 13.77
CA ALA A 337 16.67 8.68 14.23
C ALA A 337 15.87 9.20 13.03
N ARG A 338 14.76 8.52 12.71
CA ARG A 338 13.84 8.94 11.66
C ARG A 338 12.81 9.85 12.29
N GLU A 339 12.98 11.14 12.11
CA GLU A 339 12.07 12.13 12.64
C GLU A 339 11.21 12.70 11.53
N ILE A 340 9.90 12.75 11.77
CA ILE A 340 8.98 13.56 10.98
C ILE A 340 8.45 14.71 11.85
N VAL A 341 8.14 15.84 11.24
CA VAL A 341 7.35 16.89 11.87
C VAL A 341 5.91 16.79 11.37
N ALA A 342 4.97 16.80 12.31
CA ALA A 342 3.54 16.82 12.01
C ALA A 342 2.99 18.23 12.23
N LEU A 343 2.64 18.90 11.13
CA LEU A 343 2.28 20.32 11.05
C LEU A 343 0.82 20.49 10.64
N ARG A 344 0.12 21.42 11.29
CA ARG A 344 -1.21 21.88 10.86
C ARG A 344 -1.30 23.38 11.01
N PHE A 345 -1.70 24.05 9.94
CA PHE A 345 -1.82 25.50 9.91
C PHE A 345 -3.26 25.96 9.70
N SER A 346 -3.52 27.20 10.11
CA SER A 346 -4.67 27.99 9.67
C SER A 346 -4.21 29.43 9.45
N ALA A 347 -4.77 30.12 8.47
CA ALA A 347 -4.48 31.52 8.24
C ALA A 347 -5.71 32.38 8.45
N GLN A 348 -5.50 33.64 8.84
CA GLN A 348 -6.55 34.64 9.04
C GLN A 348 -6.01 36.03 8.67
N GLU A 349 -6.92 36.98 8.43
CA GLU A 349 -6.58 38.38 8.11
C GLU A 349 -5.69 38.52 6.86
N MET A 350 -5.79 37.58 5.92
CA MET A 350 -5.04 37.61 4.67
C MET A 350 -5.55 38.73 3.75
N PRO A 351 -4.70 39.35 2.91
CA PRO A 351 -5.12 40.35 1.95
C PRO A 351 -6.11 39.75 0.94
N ALA A 352 -7.13 40.52 0.56
CA ALA A 352 -7.95 40.21 -0.60
C ALA A 352 -7.16 40.64 -1.84
N VAL A 353 -6.67 39.69 -2.63
CA VAL A 353 -5.88 40.00 -3.84
C VAL A 353 -6.78 40.13 -5.07
N ASP A 354 -7.90 39.41 -5.09
CA ASP A 354 -8.87 39.39 -6.20
C ASP A 354 -10.06 40.36 -6.01
N GLY A 355 -9.94 41.33 -5.09
CA GLY A 355 -10.94 42.38 -4.91
C GLY A 355 -12.16 41.97 -4.07
N LEU A 356 -13.29 41.62 -4.72
CA LEU A 356 -14.55 41.23 -4.05
C LEU A 356 -14.72 39.72 -3.91
N ASP A 357 -13.93 38.94 -4.64
CA ASP A 357 -13.92 37.49 -4.57
C ASP A 357 -13.02 37.04 -3.40
N LYS A 358 -13.36 35.89 -2.83
CA LYS A 358 -12.61 35.30 -1.72
C LYS A 358 -11.35 34.65 -2.25
N ASN A 359 -10.35 34.55 -1.39
CA ASN A 359 -9.14 33.82 -1.73
C ASN A 359 -9.43 32.31 -1.86
N ASP A 360 -8.69 31.64 -2.74
CA ASP A 360 -8.55 30.19 -2.89
C ASP A 360 -7.19 29.72 -2.33
N PRO A 361 -6.96 29.81 -0.99
CA PRO A 361 -5.60 29.75 -0.47
C PRO A 361 -5.01 28.34 -0.41
N TYR A 362 -3.70 28.28 -0.65
CA TYR A 362 -2.81 27.16 -0.33
C TYR A 362 -1.48 27.67 0.23
N PHE A 363 -0.65 26.78 0.78
CA PHE A 363 0.70 27.13 1.20
C PHE A 363 1.75 26.17 0.64
N ASN A 364 2.95 26.70 0.43
CA ASN A 364 4.15 25.92 0.19
C ASN A 364 5.04 25.96 1.43
N ILE A 365 5.73 24.86 1.72
CA ILE A 365 6.87 24.85 2.63
C ILE A 365 8.13 24.74 1.77
N GLU A 366 9.06 25.63 2.04
CA GLU A 366 10.30 25.80 1.30
C GLU A 366 11.49 25.61 2.25
N ARG A 367 12.45 24.80 1.81
CA ARG A 367 13.73 24.58 2.48
C ARG A 367 14.77 25.56 1.94
N LEU A 368 15.60 26.10 2.84
CA LEU A 368 16.77 26.88 2.45
C LEU A 368 17.92 25.92 2.10
N GLU A 369 18.45 26.01 0.88
CA GLU A 369 19.58 25.19 0.44
C GLU A 369 20.92 25.65 1.04
N GLU A 370 21.96 24.83 0.89
CA GLU A 370 23.30 25.06 1.46
C GLU A 370 23.97 26.37 1.00
N ASP A 371 23.55 26.93 -0.14
CA ASP A 371 24.04 28.23 -0.62
C ASP A 371 23.52 29.41 0.22
N GLY A 372 22.56 29.18 1.12
CA GLY A 372 21.97 30.15 2.03
C GLY A 372 21.09 31.20 1.34
N VAL A 373 20.75 31.01 0.06
CA VAL A 373 19.99 31.99 -0.75
C VAL A 373 18.82 31.34 -1.48
N THR A 374 18.98 30.11 -1.97
CA THR A 374 17.96 29.43 -2.76
C THR A 374 16.98 28.70 -1.87
N TRP A 375 15.70 28.82 -2.23
CA TRP A 375 14.59 28.17 -1.57
C TRP A 375 14.03 27.09 -2.48
N GLU A 376 14.04 25.84 -2.04
CA GLU A 376 13.41 24.72 -2.74
C GLU A 376 12.03 24.44 -2.14
N THR A 377 10.98 24.41 -2.97
CA THR A 377 9.65 23.97 -2.51
C THR A 377 9.67 22.46 -2.33
N ILE A 378 9.52 22.01 -1.08
CA ILE A 378 9.50 20.59 -0.74
C ILE A 378 8.08 20.06 -0.48
N PHE A 379 7.12 20.96 -0.26
CA PHE A 379 5.73 20.60 0.00
C PHE A 379 4.76 21.68 -0.46
N LYS A 380 3.62 21.27 -1.00
CA LYS A 380 2.46 22.11 -1.36
C LYS A 380 1.19 21.53 -0.74
N SER A 381 0.41 22.37 -0.08
CA SER A 381 -0.86 21.99 0.56
C SER A 381 -2.01 21.87 -0.44
N GLU A 382 -3.17 21.44 0.05
CA GLU A 382 -4.40 21.54 -0.71
C GLU A 382 -4.87 22.97 -0.94
N VAL A 383 -5.56 23.18 -2.08
CA VAL A 383 -6.22 24.45 -2.42
C VAL A 383 -7.63 24.46 -1.81
N LEU A 384 -7.89 25.44 -0.94
CA LEU A 384 -9.19 25.61 -0.30
C LEU A 384 -10.00 26.70 -1.00
N MET A 385 -10.99 26.30 -1.81
CA MET A 385 -11.76 27.24 -2.61
C MET A 385 -12.71 28.13 -1.77
N ASP A 386 -12.71 29.43 -2.03
CA ASP A 386 -13.53 30.51 -1.45
C ASP A 386 -13.42 30.62 0.09
N ASP A 387 -12.21 30.59 0.65
CA ASP A 387 -11.96 30.55 2.10
C ASP A 387 -10.89 31.54 2.57
N ASP A 388 -11.31 32.67 3.17
CA ASP A 388 -10.40 33.67 3.73
C ASP A 388 -9.81 33.29 5.12
N ASN A 389 -10.30 32.20 5.72
CA ASN A 389 -9.83 31.70 7.02
C ASN A 389 -9.48 30.21 6.95
N PRO A 390 -8.59 29.83 6.02
CA PRO A 390 -8.34 28.44 5.71
C PRO A 390 -7.83 27.68 6.93
N THR A 391 -8.22 26.41 7.02
CA THR A 391 -7.63 25.44 7.93
C THR A 391 -7.26 24.20 7.12
N TRP A 392 -5.98 24.06 6.84
CA TRP A 392 -5.47 22.96 6.03
C TRP A 392 -5.38 21.64 6.80
N ALA A 393 -5.16 20.58 6.04
CA ALA A 393 -4.86 19.23 6.50
C ALA A 393 -3.66 19.21 7.46
N LEU A 394 -3.58 18.13 8.24
CA LEU A 394 -2.33 17.78 8.90
C LEU A 394 -1.35 17.24 7.84
N VAL A 395 -0.16 17.82 7.76
CA VAL A 395 0.95 17.30 6.94
C VAL A 395 2.02 16.66 7.84
N ARG A 396 2.72 15.67 7.32
CA ARG A 396 3.87 15.01 7.95
C ARG A 396 5.06 15.10 6.99
N LEU A 397 6.16 15.69 7.43
CA LEU A 397 7.37 15.86 6.61
C LEU A 397 8.61 15.34 7.33
N PRO A 398 9.49 14.57 6.68
CA PRO A 398 10.77 14.16 7.26
C PRO A 398 11.64 15.37 7.61
N VAL A 399 12.20 15.39 8.82
CA VAL A 399 13.12 16.45 9.28
C VAL A 399 14.35 16.59 8.35
N PRO A 400 14.98 15.51 7.86
CA PRO A 400 16.07 15.62 6.89
C PRO A 400 15.70 16.38 5.63
N GLN A 401 14.50 16.16 5.10
CA GLN A 401 14.06 16.83 3.89
C GLN A 401 13.56 18.25 4.13
N LEU A 402 13.01 18.51 5.32
CA LEU A 402 12.49 19.82 5.67
C LEU A 402 13.57 20.85 5.99
N CYS A 403 14.65 20.41 6.63
CA CYS A 403 15.63 21.33 7.24
C CYS A 403 17.05 20.74 7.29
N HIS A 404 17.39 19.82 6.37
CA HIS A 404 18.69 19.12 6.33
C HIS A 404 19.03 18.38 7.64
N GLY A 405 18.00 17.97 8.40
CA GLY A 405 18.17 17.24 9.66
C GLY A 405 18.37 18.15 10.87
N ASP A 406 18.55 19.46 10.67
CA ASP A 406 18.75 20.42 11.73
C ASP A 406 17.51 21.29 11.92
N ILE A 407 16.80 21.08 13.03
CA ILE A 407 15.58 21.81 13.40
C ILE A 407 15.79 23.32 13.63
N PHE A 408 17.05 23.78 13.69
CA PHE A 408 17.42 25.19 13.78
C PHE A 408 17.54 25.86 12.42
N ASN A 409 17.64 25.10 11.32
CA ASN A 409 17.67 25.66 9.99
C ASN A 409 16.35 26.38 9.66
N GLN A 410 16.48 27.46 8.89
CA GLN A 410 15.34 28.25 8.48
C GLN A 410 14.49 27.50 7.46
N ILE A 411 13.18 27.61 7.63
CA ILE A 411 12.18 27.18 6.68
C ILE A 411 11.28 28.37 6.36
N LYS A 412 10.73 28.38 5.15
CA LYS A 412 9.82 29.42 4.69
C LYS A 412 8.48 28.80 4.33
N ILE A 413 7.42 29.43 4.83
CA ILE A 413 6.03 29.04 4.54
C ILE A 413 5.43 30.16 3.71
N THR A 414 5.23 29.91 2.42
CA THR A 414 4.69 30.91 1.49
C THR A 414 3.23 30.59 1.19
N LEU A 415 2.35 31.55 1.42
CA LEU A 415 0.92 31.45 1.14
C LEU A 415 0.60 32.03 -0.23
N TRP A 416 -0.26 31.33 -0.94
CA TRP A 416 -0.66 31.62 -2.30
C TRP A 416 -2.17 31.58 -2.44
N ASP A 417 -2.66 32.33 -3.41
CA ASP A 417 -4.05 32.36 -3.85
C ASP A 417 -4.12 31.75 -5.26
N TRP A 418 -4.81 30.61 -5.39
CA TRP A 418 -4.81 29.83 -6.62
C TRP A 418 -5.69 30.46 -7.69
N ASN A 419 -5.18 30.56 -8.92
CA ASN A 419 -5.91 31.10 -10.05
C ASN A 419 -6.13 30.07 -11.15
N LYS A 420 -7.38 29.94 -11.60
CA LYS A 420 -7.72 28.98 -12.66
C LYS A 420 -7.17 29.35 -14.04
N PHE A 421 -7.07 30.64 -14.33
CA PHE A 421 -6.79 31.17 -15.67
C PHE A 421 -5.60 32.14 -15.72
N ALA A 422 -4.89 32.31 -14.61
CA ALA A 422 -3.76 33.19 -14.45
C ALA A 422 -2.75 32.56 -13.49
N ASP A 423 -1.60 33.20 -13.32
CA ASP A 423 -0.63 32.79 -12.30
C ASP A 423 -1.20 33.02 -10.89
N ASP A 424 -0.78 32.16 -9.96
CA ASP A 424 -1.20 32.24 -8.56
C ASP A 424 -0.62 33.50 -7.90
N ASN A 425 -1.42 34.16 -7.06
CA ASN A 425 -1.02 35.39 -6.40
C ASN A 425 -0.38 35.10 -5.04
N ALA A 426 0.82 35.63 -4.78
CA ALA A 426 1.44 35.50 -3.46
C ALA A 426 0.72 36.37 -2.41
N LEU A 427 0.14 35.72 -1.39
CA LEU A 427 -0.51 36.35 -0.25
C LEU A 427 0.52 36.89 0.76
N GLY A 428 1.62 36.16 0.91
CA GLY A 428 2.75 36.52 1.77
C GLY A 428 3.51 35.29 2.24
N PHE A 429 4.45 35.47 3.16
CA PHE A 429 5.26 34.38 3.69
C PHE A 429 5.58 34.55 5.17
N VAL A 430 6.02 33.45 5.78
CA VAL A 430 6.54 33.37 7.14
C VAL A 430 7.88 32.65 7.10
N GLU A 431 8.93 33.26 7.61
CA GLU A 431 10.20 32.59 7.87
C GLU A 431 10.27 32.18 9.34
N THR A 432 10.61 30.92 9.60
CA THR A 432 10.64 30.34 10.94
C THR A 432 11.59 29.14 10.96
N THR A 433 11.61 28.38 12.06
CA THR A 433 12.34 27.13 12.19
C THR A 433 11.40 26.05 12.73
N VAL A 434 11.73 24.78 12.48
CA VAL A 434 10.97 23.65 13.05
C VAL A 434 10.95 23.73 14.57
N ARG A 435 12.08 24.07 15.18
CA ARG A 435 12.19 24.31 16.63
C ARG A 435 11.18 25.34 17.14
N ASN A 436 11.05 26.49 16.48
CA ASN A 436 10.13 27.55 16.90
C ASN A 436 8.67 27.13 16.75
N LEU A 437 8.33 26.42 15.68
CA LEU A 437 6.99 25.89 15.46
C LEU A 437 6.59 24.91 16.58
N VAL A 438 7.47 23.94 16.86
CA VAL A 438 7.24 22.91 17.89
C VAL A 438 7.16 23.52 19.28
N HIS A 439 8.17 24.31 19.67
CA HIS A 439 8.17 24.99 20.98
C HIS A 439 6.96 25.89 21.15
N GLY A 440 6.55 26.62 20.11
CA GLY A 440 5.35 27.45 20.15
C GLY A 440 4.08 26.62 20.36
N SER A 441 3.96 25.49 19.67
CA SER A 441 2.80 24.58 19.78
C SER A 441 2.72 23.86 21.12
N GLU A 442 3.84 23.67 21.83
CA GLU A 442 3.86 23.13 23.20
C GLU A 442 3.29 24.12 24.22
N HIS A 443 3.33 25.43 23.93
CA HIS A 443 2.89 26.50 24.83
C HIS A 443 1.55 27.14 24.41
N GLY A 444 0.85 26.56 23.43
CA GLY A 444 -0.45 27.04 22.96
C GLY A 444 -0.58 26.98 21.44
N ILE A 445 -1.37 27.89 20.87
CA ILE A 445 -1.50 28.06 19.41
C ILE A 445 -0.69 29.29 19.02
N PRO A 446 0.59 29.16 18.60
CA PRO A 446 1.40 30.30 18.24
C PRO A 446 0.85 30.92 16.96
N THR A 447 0.93 32.24 16.89
CA THR A 447 0.45 33.04 15.75
C THR A 447 1.63 33.80 15.18
N LEU A 448 2.00 33.48 13.94
CA LEU A 448 3.10 34.10 13.21
C LEU A 448 2.52 35.18 12.28
N ASN A 449 3.22 36.30 12.17
CA ASN A 449 2.80 37.34 11.23
C ASN A 449 3.20 36.91 9.81
N ILE A 450 2.24 36.97 8.89
CA ILE A 450 2.52 36.81 7.46
C ILE A 450 3.07 38.14 6.96
N TYR A 451 4.16 38.10 6.20
CA TYR A 451 4.80 39.27 5.62
C TYR A 451 4.70 39.28 4.10
N ARG A 452 4.55 40.47 3.52
CA ARG A 452 4.62 40.70 2.08
C ARG A 452 5.66 41.76 1.77
N GLU A 453 6.44 41.55 0.72
CA GLU A 453 7.37 42.56 0.22
C GLU A 453 6.62 43.61 -0.61
N GLU A 454 6.60 44.85 -0.14
CA GLU A 454 6.15 45.99 -0.94
C GLU A 454 7.35 46.75 -1.49
N LYS A 455 7.39 46.94 -2.82
CA LYS A 455 8.37 47.82 -3.46
C LYS A 455 8.12 49.26 -2.99
N LYS A 456 9.16 49.89 -2.44
CA LYS A 456 9.12 51.31 -2.11
C LYS A 456 9.20 52.15 -3.38
N MET A 457 8.55 53.32 -3.33
CA MET A 457 8.60 54.33 -4.40
C MET A 457 10.04 54.79 -4.73
N PHE A 458 10.96 54.70 -3.77
CA PHE A 458 12.40 54.90 -3.95
C PHE A 458 13.15 53.67 -3.44
N ARG A 459 14.01 53.12 -4.31
CA ARG A 459 14.84 51.90 -4.19
C ARG A 459 14.75 51.13 -2.85
N GLY A 460 14.24 49.90 -2.91
CA GLY A 460 14.19 48.92 -1.82
C GLY A 460 12.80 48.31 -1.64
N SER A 461 12.69 47.24 -0.86
CA SER A 461 11.42 46.66 -0.40
C SER A 461 11.24 46.91 1.11
N LYS A 462 10.00 46.91 1.60
CA LYS A 462 9.71 46.81 3.04
C LYS A 462 8.75 45.65 3.25
N GLN A 463 9.05 44.81 4.23
CA GLN A 463 8.10 43.81 4.70
C GLN A 463 6.99 44.50 5.51
N ARG A 464 5.74 44.28 5.09
CA ARG A 464 4.55 44.68 5.84
C ARG A 464 3.76 43.46 6.27
N LYS A 465 3.11 43.55 7.44
CA LYS A 465 2.20 42.51 7.91
C LYS A 465 1.02 42.41 6.95
N ALA A 466 0.76 41.20 6.46
CA ALA A 466 -0.27 40.83 5.48
C ALA A 466 -1.14 39.66 6.00
N GLY A 467 -1.36 39.61 7.32
CA GLY A 467 -2.20 38.61 7.97
C GLY A 467 -1.46 37.83 9.04
N CYS A 468 -2.06 36.71 9.47
CA CYS A 468 -1.47 35.84 10.47
C CYS A 468 -1.65 34.35 10.15
N LEU A 469 -0.62 33.57 10.47
CA LEU A 469 -0.58 32.13 10.35
C LEU A 469 -0.59 31.52 11.77
N LYS A 470 -1.65 30.78 12.09
CA LYS A 470 -1.78 30.01 13.32
C LYS A 470 -1.23 28.61 13.13
N VAL A 471 -0.37 28.17 14.04
CA VAL A 471 0.13 26.79 14.07
C VAL A 471 -0.79 26.00 15.00
N LEU A 472 -1.77 25.30 14.42
CA LEU A 472 -2.73 24.51 15.19
C LEU A 472 -2.11 23.24 15.77
N LYS A 473 -1.06 22.71 15.11
CA LYS A 473 -0.29 21.57 15.58
C LYS A 473 1.14 21.65 15.04
N ALA A 474 2.14 21.49 15.89
CA ALA A 474 3.52 21.20 15.51
C ALA A 474 4.18 20.33 16.57
N HIS A 475 4.63 19.14 16.19
CA HIS A 475 5.38 18.23 17.06
C HIS A 475 6.24 17.31 16.21
N ILE A 476 7.40 16.95 16.73
CA ILE A 476 8.27 15.95 16.14
C ILE A 476 7.79 14.58 16.59
N VAL A 477 7.69 13.65 15.65
CA VAL A 477 7.33 12.26 15.89
C VAL A 477 8.49 11.41 15.38
N GLN A 478 9.05 10.59 16.26
CA GLN A 478 9.99 9.56 15.87
C GLN A 478 9.22 8.44 15.16
N ILE A 479 9.63 8.14 13.93
CA ILE A 479 9.09 7.08 13.10
C ILE A 479 9.78 5.77 13.46
N PRO A 480 9.01 4.78 13.91
CA PRO A 480 9.55 3.45 14.13
C PRO A 480 10.03 2.78 12.84
N SER A 481 11.03 1.90 12.96
CA SER A 481 11.44 1.06 11.83
C SER A 481 10.50 -0.13 11.65
N LEU A 482 10.56 -0.79 10.48
CA LEU A 482 9.90 -2.08 10.26
C LEU A 482 10.36 -3.12 11.31
N LEU A 483 11.66 -3.17 11.59
CA LEU A 483 12.24 -4.18 12.48
C LEU A 483 11.86 -3.95 13.94
N GLU A 484 11.59 -2.72 14.37
CA GLU A 484 11.03 -2.48 15.71
C GLU A 484 9.65 -3.14 15.87
N PHE A 485 8.80 -3.09 14.83
CA PHE A 485 7.52 -3.79 14.86
C PHE A 485 7.71 -5.32 14.81
N VAL A 486 8.58 -5.82 13.93
CA VAL A 486 8.85 -7.26 13.77
C VAL A 486 9.49 -7.86 15.04
N CYS A 487 10.60 -7.28 15.55
CA CYS A 487 11.23 -7.72 16.80
C CYS A 487 10.23 -7.58 17.98
N GLY A 488 9.27 -6.64 17.92
CA GLY A 488 8.13 -6.51 18.86
C GLY A 488 7.03 -7.57 18.70
N GLY A 489 7.20 -8.55 17.82
CA GLY A 489 6.25 -9.64 17.58
C GLY A 489 5.14 -9.29 16.61
N CYS A 490 5.33 -8.28 15.74
CA CYS A 490 4.45 -8.11 14.60
C CYS A 490 4.75 -9.16 13.53
N GLU A 491 3.71 -9.86 13.07
CA GLU A 491 3.83 -10.88 12.03
C GLU A 491 3.45 -10.32 10.66
N ILE A 492 4.15 -10.76 9.62
CA ILE A 492 3.77 -10.52 8.23
C ILE A 492 2.97 -11.73 7.75
N ASP A 493 1.68 -11.53 7.50
CA ASP A 493 0.79 -12.56 6.96
C ASP A 493 0.84 -12.52 5.43
N LEU A 494 0.88 -13.68 4.77
CA LEU A 494 0.92 -13.78 3.31
C LEU A 494 -0.30 -14.53 2.78
N THR A 495 -0.91 -13.96 1.75
CA THR A 495 -1.85 -14.63 0.86
C THR A 495 -1.33 -14.52 -0.57
N ILE A 496 -1.25 -15.63 -1.29
CA ILE A 496 -0.98 -15.65 -2.73
C ILE A 496 -2.27 -15.93 -3.48
N ALA A 497 -2.55 -15.17 -4.54
CA ALA A 497 -3.65 -15.39 -5.46
C ALA A 497 -3.09 -15.68 -6.86
N VAL A 498 -3.46 -16.82 -7.43
CA VAL A 498 -2.96 -17.32 -8.72
C VAL A 498 -4.05 -17.20 -9.78
N ASP A 499 -3.71 -16.54 -10.88
CA ASP A 499 -4.57 -16.44 -12.06
C ASP A 499 -4.61 -17.78 -12.79
N CYS A 500 -5.78 -18.41 -12.83
CA CYS A 500 -6.02 -19.69 -13.51
C CYS A 500 -6.77 -19.52 -14.84
N SER A 501 -6.85 -18.30 -15.39
CA SER A 501 -7.63 -18.00 -16.60
C SER A 501 -7.00 -18.50 -17.89
N MET A 502 -7.78 -18.48 -18.97
CA MET A 502 -7.35 -18.91 -20.31
C MET A 502 -6.16 -18.11 -20.86
N ALA A 503 -5.86 -16.93 -20.31
CA ALA A 503 -4.70 -16.13 -20.71
C ALA A 503 -3.35 -16.84 -20.44
N ASN A 504 -3.35 -17.85 -19.57
CA ASN A 504 -2.17 -18.67 -19.28
C ASN A 504 -1.92 -19.77 -20.31
N GLY A 505 -2.82 -20.00 -21.27
CA GLY A 505 -2.80 -21.17 -22.14
C GLY A 505 -3.25 -22.46 -21.42
N GLU A 506 -3.16 -23.59 -22.11
CA GLU A 506 -3.53 -24.88 -21.55
C GLU A 506 -2.44 -25.40 -20.60
N TYR A 507 -2.81 -25.82 -19.39
CA TYR A 507 -1.84 -26.19 -18.34
C TYR A 507 -1.05 -27.47 -18.67
N THR A 508 -1.53 -28.32 -19.59
CA THR A 508 -0.82 -29.51 -20.07
C THR A 508 0.12 -29.23 -21.24
N ASP A 509 0.01 -28.06 -21.88
CA ASP A 509 0.86 -27.68 -23.00
C ASP A 509 2.18 -27.09 -22.47
N GLU A 510 3.32 -27.49 -23.03
CA GLU A 510 4.65 -26.96 -22.70
C GLU A 510 4.73 -25.44 -22.91
N THR A 511 3.87 -24.88 -23.76
CA THR A 511 3.79 -23.43 -24.00
C THR A 511 2.94 -22.68 -22.97
N GLY A 512 2.17 -23.39 -22.14
CA GLY A 512 1.32 -22.80 -21.11
C GLY A 512 2.13 -22.31 -19.91
N LEU A 513 1.70 -21.21 -19.28
CA LEU A 513 2.40 -20.58 -18.16
C LEU A 513 2.32 -21.42 -16.86
N HIS A 514 1.31 -22.27 -16.75
CA HIS A 514 1.19 -23.24 -15.64
C HIS A 514 1.89 -24.57 -15.91
N PHE A 515 2.52 -24.76 -17.07
CA PHE A 515 3.18 -26.01 -17.41
C PHE A 515 4.21 -26.38 -16.35
N ARG A 516 4.17 -27.63 -15.89
CA ARG A 516 5.09 -28.14 -14.86
C ARG A 516 6.15 -29.01 -15.51
N SER A 517 7.40 -28.63 -15.31
CA SER A 517 8.56 -29.44 -15.65
C SER A 517 9.15 -30.07 -14.39
N GLN A 518 9.79 -31.23 -14.54
CA GLN A 518 10.60 -31.82 -13.46
C GLN A 518 12.01 -31.21 -13.38
N LEU A 519 12.41 -30.44 -14.40
CA LEU A 519 13.76 -29.93 -14.57
C LEU A 519 13.90 -28.45 -14.18
N TRP A 520 12.82 -27.67 -14.31
CA TRP A 520 12.78 -26.25 -13.98
C TRP A 520 11.41 -25.86 -13.43
N LEU A 521 11.40 -24.80 -12.62
CA LEU A 521 10.18 -24.17 -12.14
C LEU A 521 9.65 -23.22 -13.22
N ASN A 522 8.34 -23.18 -13.42
CA ASN A 522 7.72 -22.08 -14.14
C ASN A 522 7.72 -20.79 -13.30
N ASP A 523 7.38 -19.67 -13.92
CA ASP A 523 7.39 -18.34 -13.29
C ASP A 523 6.47 -18.27 -12.06
N TYR A 524 5.28 -18.91 -12.11
CA TYR A 524 4.38 -19.00 -10.96
C TYR A 524 5.04 -19.73 -9.79
N GLN A 525 5.59 -20.93 -10.01
CA GLN A 525 6.30 -21.71 -8.99
C GLN A 525 7.49 -20.91 -8.41
N ALA A 526 8.27 -20.25 -9.27
CA ALA A 526 9.41 -19.46 -8.86
C ALA A 526 9.01 -18.26 -8.00
N ALA A 527 7.95 -17.53 -8.38
CA ALA A 527 7.44 -16.39 -7.62
C ALA A 527 6.81 -16.84 -6.28
N ILE A 528 5.97 -17.88 -6.30
CA ILE A 528 5.33 -18.46 -5.10
C ILE A 528 6.39 -18.83 -4.07
N HIS A 529 7.40 -19.59 -4.48
CA HIS A 529 8.46 -20.02 -3.59
C HIS A 529 9.24 -18.83 -3.03
N LYS A 530 9.67 -17.87 -3.87
CA LYS A 530 10.49 -16.73 -3.42
C LYS A 530 9.75 -15.78 -2.48
N VAL A 531 8.51 -15.40 -2.82
CA VAL A 531 7.68 -14.57 -1.93
C VAL A 531 7.45 -15.29 -0.60
N GLY A 532 7.20 -16.61 -0.66
CA GLY A 532 7.09 -17.47 0.52
C GLY A 532 8.33 -17.45 1.40
N VAL A 533 9.54 -17.62 0.83
CA VAL A 533 10.82 -17.65 1.57
C VAL A 533 11.08 -16.33 2.30
N ILE A 534 10.82 -15.20 1.62
CA ILE A 534 11.00 -13.88 2.23
C ILE A 534 10.00 -13.70 3.38
N CYS A 535 8.72 -13.98 3.16
CA CYS A 535 7.67 -13.72 4.16
C CYS A 535 7.74 -14.68 5.37
N GLU A 536 8.15 -15.95 5.20
CA GLU A 536 8.22 -16.90 6.31
C GLU A 536 9.27 -16.54 7.36
N SER A 537 10.23 -15.69 7.00
CA SER A 537 11.20 -15.14 7.95
C SER A 537 10.53 -14.25 9.00
N TYR A 538 9.38 -13.65 8.69
CA TYR A 538 8.68 -12.67 9.53
C TYR A 538 7.31 -13.17 10.03
N ASN A 539 7.07 -14.47 9.98
CA ASN A 539 5.83 -15.09 10.44
C ASN A 539 6.14 -16.31 11.31
N THR A 540 5.77 -16.27 12.59
CA THR A 540 6.13 -17.36 13.52
C THR A 540 5.37 -18.65 13.27
N ARG A 541 4.20 -18.57 12.62
CA ARG A 541 3.35 -19.73 12.27
C ARG A 541 3.77 -20.36 10.96
N LYS A 542 4.30 -19.57 10.03
CA LYS A 542 4.55 -19.94 8.64
C LYS A 542 3.31 -20.50 7.94
N GLU A 543 2.12 -20.15 8.41
CA GLU A 543 0.84 -20.57 7.79
C GLU A 543 0.41 -19.48 6.80
N PHE A 544 0.41 -19.80 5.51
CA PHE A 544 0.10 -18.87 4.43
C PHE A 544 -1.06 -19.36 3.59
N ASN A 545 -1.80 -18.43 3.00
CA ASN A 545 -2.98 -18.76 2.21
C ASN A 545 -2.64 -18.78 0.73
N ILE A 546 -3.25 -19.69 -0.01
CA ILE A 546 -3.15 -19.74 -1.47
C ILE A 546 -4.53 -19.87 -2.10
N TRP A 547 -4.87 -18.90 -2.95
CA TRP A 547 -6.15 -18.78 -3.63
C TRP A 547 -5.94 -18.82 -5.13
N GLY A 548 -6.99 -19.21 -5.85
CA GLY A 548 -7.07 -19.12 -7.30
C GLY A 548 -8.24 -18.22 -7.73
N PHE A 549 -8.16 -17.69 -8.93
CA PHE A 549 -9.21 -16.91 -9.59
C PHE A 549 -9.18 -17.14 -11.10
N GLY A 550 -10.25 -16.79 -11.80
CA GLY A 550 -10.34 -17.04 -13.25
C GLY A 550 -10.42 -18.53 -13.59
N GLY A 551 -11.07 -19.33 -12.73
CA GLY A 551 -11.17 -20.78 -12.89
C GLY A 551 -12.59 -21.28 -12.65
N ILE A 552 -12.92 -22.36 -13.35
CA ILE A 552 -14.14 -23.16 -13.19
C ILE A 552 -13.78 -24.34 -12.30
N ILE A 553 -14.41 -24.43 -11.14
CA ILE A 553 -14.19 -25.47 -10.12
C ILE A 553 -15.52 -26.17 -9.91
N ASP A 554 -15.52 -27.50 -9.96
CA ASP A 554 -16.74 -28.32 -9.83
C ASP A 554 -17.86 -27.88 -10.81
N GLU A 555 -17.48 -27.59 -12.07
CA GLU A 555 -18.36 -27.11 -13.14
C GLU A 555 -18.98 -25.71 -12.94
N GLU A 556 -18.60 -24.98 -11.88
CA GLU A 556 -19.05 -23.61 -11.63
C GLU A 556 -17.90 -22.61 -11.73
N GLU A 557 -18.15 -21.47 -12.38
CA GLU A 557 -17.20 -20.35 -12.37
C GLU A 557 -17.19 -19.72 -10.97
N GLN A 558 -16.02 -19.75 -10.33
CA GLN A 558 -15.84 -19.20 -8.98
C GLN A 558 -14.95 -17.96 -9.04
N ASP A 559 -15.44 -16.85 -8.49
CA ASP A 559 -14.68 -15.59 -8.41
C ASP A 559 -13.36 -15.73 -7.65
N VAL A 560 -13.37 -16.50 -6.55
CA VAL A 560 -12.18 -16.83 -5.76
C VAL A 560 -12.37 -18.21 -5.13
N PHE A 561 -11.39 -19.10 -5.32
CA PHE A 561 -11.38 -20.44 -4.73
C PHE A 561 -10.06 -20.71 -4.00
N ASN A 562 -10.01 -21.76 -3.19
CA ASN A 562 -8.77 -22.21 -2.56
C ASN A 562 -8.00 -23.13 -3.51
N ILE A 563 -6.68 -22.95 -3.58
CA ILE A 563 -5.80 -23.90 -4.28
C ILE A 563 -5.45 -25.01 -3.29
N GLY A 564 -5.83 -26.25 -3.62
CA GLY A 564 -5.75 -27.39 -2.71
C GLY A 564 -6.53 -27.14 -1.41
N ASP A 565 -5.88 -27.30 -0.26
CA ASP A 565 -6.49 -27.02 1.05
C ASP A 565 -6.59 -25.51 1.35
N GLY A 566 -6.00 -24.66 0.50
CA GLY A 566 -5.96 -23.21 0.65
C GLY A 566 -4.95 -22.69 1.67
N VAL A 567 -4.20 -23.58 2.33
CA VAL A 567 -3.18 -23.24 3.33
C VAL A 567 -1.88 -24.00 3.06
N GLY A 568 -0.77 -23.27 2.95
CA GLY A 568 0.58 -23.80 2.86
C GLY A 568 1.38 -23.52 4.13
N ILE A 569 2.22 -24.47 4.55
CA ILE A 569 3.19 -24.28 5.64
C ILE A 569 4.56 -23.92 5.05
N GLY A 570 4.96 -22.65 5.20
CA GLY A 570 6.17 -22.07 4.61
C GLY A 570 6.11 -22.00 3.09
N ALA A 571 7.23 -21.63 2.48
CA ALA A 571 7.37 -21.55 1.02
C ALA A 571 7.08 -22.88 0.32
N ASN A 572 7.64 -23.97 0.86
CA ASN A 572 7.46 -25.32 0.30
C ASN A 572 6.00 -25.77 0.38
N GLY A 573 5.31 -25.51 1.49
CA GLY A 573 3.90 -25.89 1.60
C GLY A 573 3.01 -25.10 0.63
N LEU A 574 3.32 -23.85 0.30
CA LEU A 574 2.61 -23.12 -0.75
C LEU A 574 2.85 -23.73 -2.14
N LEU A 575 4.09 -24.12 -2.42
CA LEU A 575 4.46 -24.77 -3.67
C LEU A 575 3.79 -26.14 -3.81
N ASP A 576 3.77 -26.94 -2.74
CA ASP A 576 3.09 -28.24 -2.71
C ASP A 576 1.59 -28.10 -3.03
N GLN A 577 0.90 -27.10 -2.46
CA GLN A 577 -0.52 -26.86 -2.76
C GLN A 577 -0.74 -26.48 -4.23
N TYR A 578 0.13 -25.63 -4.79
CA TYR A 578 0.10 -25.27 -6.21
C TYR A 578 0.34 -26.48 -7.12
N GLU A 579 1.39 -27.25 -6.85
CA GLU A 579 1.78 -28.40 -7.68
C GLU A 579 0.75 -29.52 -7.66
N ASN A 580 0.15 -29.77 -6.50
CA ASN A 580 -0.93 -30.75 -6.36
C ASN A 580 -2.18 -30.29 -7.11
N PHE A 581 -2.51 -29.00 -7.06
CA PHE A 581 -3.66 -28.45 -7.75
C PHE A 581 -3.53 -28.58 -9.27
N PHE A 582 -2.40 -28.19 -9.85
CA PHE A 582 -2.07 -28.39 -11.28
C PHE A 582 -1.51 -29.80 -11.58
N GLY A 583 -1.81 -30.76 -10.70
CA GLY A 583 -1.36 -32.15 -10.75
C GLY A 583 -1.99 -32.97 -11.89
N GLU A 584 -1.84 -34.29 -11.82
CA GLU A 584 -2.38 -35.22 -12.84
C GLU A 584 -3.91 -35.39 -12.78
N HIS A 585 -4.57 -34.95 -11.71
CA HIS A 585 -6.02 -35.11 -11.50
C HIS A 585 -6.69 -33.75 -11.56
N ILE A 586 -6.84 -33.21 -12.77
CA ILE A 586 -7.45 -31.90 -12.96
C ILE A 586 -8.97 -31.97 -12.77
N THR A 587 -9.46 -31.29 -11.73
CA THR A 587 -10.88 -31.05 -11.47
C THR A 587 -11.31 -29.61 -11.75
N HIS A 588 -10.46 -28.84 -12.43
CA HIS A 588 -10.63 -27.42 -12.69
C HIS A 588 -10.38 -27.07 -14.16
N TYR A 589 -11.01 -26.02 -14.65
CA TYR A 589 -10.81 -25.53 -16.03
C TYR A 589 -10.57 -24.02 -16.02
N PRO A 590 -9.79 -23.46 -16.96
CA PRO A 590 -9.62 -22.02 -17.04
C PRO A 590 -10.92 -21.33 -17.46
N SER A 591 -11.26 -20.19 -16.85
CA SER A 591 -12.36 -19.34 -17.33
C SER A 591 -11.86 -18.34 -18.37
N GLU A 592 -12.79 -17.76 -19.14
CA GLU A 592 -12.47 -16.80 -20.21
C GLU A 592 -11.82 -15.50 -19.69
N GLY A 593 -12.04 -15.14 -18.43
CA GLY A 593 -11.49 -13.91 -17.87
C GLY A 593 -11.22 -13.94 -16.38
N ALA A 594 -10.25 -13.12 -15.97
CA ALA A 594 -9.80 -13.01 -14.60
C ALA A 594 -10.24 -11.66 -13.99
N ASN A 595 -10.82 -11.70 -12.79
CA ASN A 595 -11.26 -10.53 -12.03
C ASN A 595 -10.48 -10.44 -10.72
N ILE A 596 -9.88 -9.29 -10.43
CA ILE A 596 -9.05 -9.08 -9.23
C ILE A 596 -9.87 -8.53 -8.06
N LYS A 597 -10.95 -7.79 -8.32
CA LYS A 597 -11.77 -7.16 -7.29
C LYS A 597 -12.24 -8.15 -6.19
N PRO A 598 -12.77 -9.34 -6.50
CA PRO A 598 -13.23 -10.27 -5.47
C PRO A 598 -12.10 -10.71 -4.52
N ILE A 599 -10.88 -10.86 -5.06
CA ILE A 599 -9.67 -11.23 -4.30
C ILE A 599 -9.29 -10.09 -3.36
N LEU A 600 -9.29 -8.85 -3.85
CA LEU A 600 -9.00 -7.66 -3.05
C LEU A 600 -9.98 -7.50 -1.90
N GLU A 601 -11.28 -7.64 -2.16
CA GLU A 601 -12.32 -7.55 -1.13
C GLU A 601 -12.13 -8.65 -0.07
N LYS A 602 -11.90 -9.91 -0.50
CA LYS A 602 -11.65 -11.04 0.41
C LYS A 602 -10.40 -10.83 1.27
N ALA A 603 -9.30 -10.37 0.66
CA ALA A 603 -8.06 -10.10 1.37
C ALA A 603 -8.19 -8.93 2.36
N MET A 604 -8.91 -7.87 1.98
CA MET A 604 -9.21 -6.73 2.84
C MET A 604 -9.98 -7.17 4.09
N PHE A 605 -11.08 -7.91 3.93
CA PHE A 605 -11.85 -8.41 5.08
C PHE A 605 -11.01 -9.30 5.99
N LYS A 606 -10.23 -10.23 5.40
CA LYS A 606 -9.31 -11.10 6.15
C LYS A 606 -8.28 -10.30 6.93
N SER A 607 -7.66 -9.28 6.33
CA SER A 607 -6.64 -8.44 6.98
C SER A 607 -7.22 -7.66 8.16
N ILE A 608 -8.41 -7.08 7.99
CA ILE A 608 -9.11 -6.35 9.06
C ILE A 608 -9.43 -7.30 10.22
N GLU A 609 -9.97 -8.49 9.94
CA GLU A 609 -10.30 -9.48 10.97
C GLU A 609 -9.06 -9.98 11.72
N GLN A 610 -7.99 -10.30 10.99
CA GLN A 610 -6.74 -10.79 11.57
C GLN A 610 -6.10 -9.74 12.47
N SER A 611 -6.04 -8.48 12.02
CA SER A 611 -5.39 -7.39 12.77
C SER A 611 -6.11 -7.01 14.07
N GLN A 612 -7.39 -7.35 14.23
CA GLN A 612 -8.10 -7.19 15.50
C GLN A 612 -7.65 -8.19 16.56
N ASN A 613 -7.25 -9.39 16.13
CA ASN A 613 -6.90 -10.51 17.02
C ASN A 613 -5.38 -10.72 17.15
N ARG A 614 -4.61 -10.30 16.15
CA ARG A 614 -3.17 -10.49 16.03
C ARG A 614 -2.48 -9.16 15.76
N HIS A 615 -1.25 -9.03 16.23
CA HIS A 615 -0.38 -7.93 15.83
C HIS A 615 0.24 -8.30 14.48
N CYS A 616 -0.48 -8.08 13.39
CA CYS A 616 -0.01 -8.49 12.06
C CYS A 616 -0.32 -7.46 10.99
N TYR A 617 0.46 -7.54 9.90
CA TYR A 617 0.25 -6.80 8.66
C TYR A 617 0.17 -7.81 7.51
N SER A 618 -0.80 -7.64 6.61
CA SER A 618 -1.07 -8.62 5.55
C SER A 618 -0.47 -8.20 4.21
N ILE A 619 0.12 -9.15 3.49
CA ILE A 619 0.54 -9.00 2.10
C ILE A 619 -0.35 -9.90 1.25
N LEU A 620 -1.06 -9.30 0.29
CA LEU A 620 -1.69 -10.03 -0.80
C LEU A 620 -0.76 -9.97 -2.01
N CYS A 621 -0.29 -11.13 -2.48
CA CYS A 621 0.48 -11.25 -3.71
C CYS A 621 -0.42 -11.85 -4.81
N ILE A 622 -0.68 -11.12 -5.88
CA ILE A 622 -1.45 -11.56 -7.04
C ILE A 622 -0.47 -11.88 -8.17
N LEU A 623 -0.54 -13.10 -8.70
CA LEU A 623 0.22 -13.55 -9.86
C LEU A 623 -0.73 -13.63 -11.05
N THR A 624 -0.43 -12.95 -12.15
CA THR A 624 -1.32 -12.86 -13.32
C THR A 624 -0.57 -12.80 -14.65
N ALA A 625 -1.20 -13.28 -15.72
CA ALA A 625 -0.72 -13.17 -17.10
C ALA A 625 -1.12 -11.86 -17.80
N GLY A 626 -1.81 -10.92 -17.13
CA GLY A 626 -2.05 -9.56 -17.61
C GLY A 626 -3.45 -9.27 -18.18
N ALA A 627 -4.27 -10.29 -18.43
CA ALA A 627 -5.61 -10.16 -19.03
C ALA A 627 -6.73 -9.98 -17.97
N VAL A 628 -6.70 -8.84 -17.26
CA VAL A 628 -7.68 -8.54 -16.20
C VAL A 628 -8.74 -7.55 -16.67
N TYR A 629 -10.01 -7.84 -16.36
CA TYR A 629 -11.16 -7.14 -16.97
C TYR A 629 -11.78 -6.06 -16.07
N ASP A 630 -11.55 -6.13 -14.75
CA ASP A 630 -12.22 -5.31 -13.72
C ASP A 630 -11.30 -4.28 -13.07
N VAL A 631 -10.32 -3.76 -13.81
CA VAL A 631 -9.24 -2.92 -13.26
C VAL A 631 -9.80 -1.68 -12.52
N GLN A 632 -10.85 -1.02 -13.05
CA GLN A 632 -11.41 0.16 -12.39
C GLN A 632 -12.17 -0.18 -11.10
N GLU A 633 -12.90 -1.28 -11.05
CA GLU A 633 -13.55 -1.78 -9.84
C GLU A 633 -12.54 -2.30 -8.81
N ALA A 634 -11.42 -2.86 -9.26
CA ALA A 634 -10.30 -3.24 -8.43
C ALA A 634 -9.65 -2.00 -7.78
N VAL A 635 -9.50 -0.90 -8.53
CA VAL A 635 -9.01 0.40 -8.00
C VAL A 635 -9.92 0.95 -6.91
N ASP A 636 -11.26 0.84 -7.06
CA ASP A 636 -12.21 1.26 -6.02
C ASP A 636 -12.02 0.45 -4.72
N SER A 637 -11.81 -0.86 -4.86
CA SER A 637 -11.57 -1.77 -3.73
C SER A 637 -10.23 -1.49 -3.07
N LEU A 638 -9.20 -1.20 -3.86
CA LEU A 638 -7.87 -0.80 -3.38
C LEU A 638 -7.93 0.52 -2.60
N CYS A 639 -8.67 1.51 -3.10
CA CYS A 639 -8.88 2.78 -2.39
C CYS A 639 -9.53 2.57 -1.03
N THR A 640 -10.50 1.65 -0.94
CA THR A 640 -11.17 1.29 0.31
C THR A 640 -10.21 0.57 1.25
N ALA A 641 -9.45 -0.41 0.76
CA ALA A 641 -8.46 -1.15 1.54
C ALA A 641 -7.35 -0.26 2.10
N ALA A 642 -6.96 0.79 1.35
CA ALA A 642 -5.96 1.76 1.80
C ALA A 642 -6.40 2.53 3.04
N GLU A 643 -7.70 2.82 3.19
CA GLU A 643 -8.24 3.49 4.37
C GLU A 643 -8.37 2.57 5.58
N ASP A 644 -8.85 1.34 5.36
CA ASP A 644 -9.38 0.51 6.46
C ASP A 644 -8.49 -0.68 6.86
N ALA A 645 -7.67 -1.21 5.96
CA ALA A 645 -6.96 -2.49 6.18
C ALA A 645 -5.45 -2.29 6.39
N PRO A 646 -4.81 -2.96 7.36
CA PRO A 646 -3.35 -3.01 7.50
C PRO A 646 -2.76 -4.03 6.53
N MET A 647 -2.79 -3.66 5.24
CA MET A 647 -2.30 -4.53 4.17
C MET A 647 -1.59 -3.78 3.05
N SER A 648 -0.76 -4.56 2.34
CA SER A 648 -0.18 -4.24 1.02
C SER A 648 -0.67 -5.23 -0.02
N VAL A 649 -0.73 -4.78 -1.27
CA VAL A 649 -1.05 -5.55 -2.46
C VAL A 649 0.16 -5.52 -3.38
N VAL A 650 0.57 -6.69 -3.84
CA VAL A 650 1.72 -6.86 -4.71
C VAL A 650 1.24 -7.64 -5.92
N ILE A 651 1.42 -7.08 -7.12
CA ILE A 651 0.98 -7.71 -8.36
C ILE A 651 2.22 -8.07 -9.16
N ILE A 652 2.37 -9.34 -9.50
CA ILE A 652 3.48 -9.86 -10.29
C ILE A 652 2.94 -10.36 -11.64
N GLY A 653 3.38 -9.72 -12.71
CA GLY A 653 3.08 -10.12 -14.08
C GLY A 653 3.94 -11.30 -14.51
N VAL A 654 3.32 -12.41 -14.87
CA VAL A 654 3.96 -13.68 -15.25
C VAL A 654 3.96 -13.86 -16.77
N GLY A 655 5.06 -14.35 -17.33
CA GLY A 655 5.23 -14.51 -18.77
C GLY A 655 5.37 -13.18 -19.52
N LEU A 656 5.04 -13.21 -20.82
CA LEU A 656 5.22 -12.09 -21.76
C LEU A 656 3.89 -11.41 -22.14
N GLY A 657 2.93 -11.41 -21.21
CA GLY A 657 1.61 -10.82 -21.41
C GLY A 657 1.64 -9.30 -21.62
N ASN A 658 0.48 -8.73 -22.01
CA ASN A 658 0.33 -7.27 -22.06
C ASN A 658 -0.05 -6.75 -20.67
N PHE A 659 0.88 -6.06 -20.02
CA PHE A 659 0.69 -5.47 -18.70
C PHE A 659 0.44 -3.96 -18.71
N GLU A 660 0.19 -3.36 -19.88
CA GLU A 660 0.02 -1.90 -20.03
C GLU A 660 -1.06 -1.33 -19.08
N ALA A 661 -2.13 -2.09 -18.82
CA ALA A 661 -3.13 -1.70 -17.83
C ALA A 661 -2.49 -1.53 -16.43
N PHE A 662 -1.75 -2.53 -15.96
CA PHE A 662 -1.08 -2.47 -14.66
C PHE A 662 0.00 -1.38 -14.62
N THR A 663 0.82 -1.28 -15.66
CA THR A 663 1.85 -0.25 -15.78
C THR A 663 1.23 1.15 -15.69
N ASN A 664 0.18 1.44 -16.48
CA ASN A 664 -0.49 2.74 -16.47
C ASN A 664 -1.09 3.13 -15.10
N PHE A 665 -1.53 2.14 -14.31
CA PHE A 665 -2.14 2.38 -13.00
C PHE A 665 -1.14 2.37 -11.84
N PHE A 666 -0.02 1.65 -11.93
CA PHE A 666 0.84 1.32 -10.79
C PHE A 666 2.34 1.62 -10.99
N GLU A 667 2.80 2.01 -12.18
CA GLU A 667 4.22 2.29 -12.46
C GLU A 667 4.75 3.47 -11.62
N ASP A 668 3.97 4.55 -11.53
CA ASP A 668 4.25 5.75 -10.71
C ASP A 668 3.73 5.64 -9.25
N GLY A 669 3.47 4.42 -8.77
CA GLY A 669 2.78 4.17 -7.50
C GLY A 669 1.28 4.48 -7.56
N SER A 670 0.56 4.22 -6.46
CA SER A 670 -0.91 4.39 -6.45
C SER A 670 -1.40 5.84 -6.41
N ALA A 671 -0.54 6.83 -6.45
CA ALA A 671 -0.90 8.22 -6.23
C ALA A 671 -1.84 8.85 -7.26
N LYS A 672 -1.89 8.27 -8.46
CA LYS A 672 -2.84 8.67 -9.51
C LYS A 672 -4.19 7.97 -9.36
N LEU A 673 -4.29 6.97 -8.48
CA LEU A 673 -5.50 6.19 -8.28
C LEU A 673 -6.56 7.00 -7.55
N GLN A 674 -7.76 6.93 -8.10
CA GLN A 674 -8.95 7.52 -7.52
C GLN A 674 -10.08 6.52 -7.61
N HIS A 675 -10.83 6.43 -6.53
CA HIS A 675 -12.11 5.75 -6.53
C HIS A 675 -13.03 6.44 -7.54
N SER A 676 -13.91 5.70 -8.20
CA SER A 676 -14.97 6.14 -9.10
C SER A 676 -15.86 7.28 -8.55
N ASN A 677 -15.88 7.47 -7.23
CA ASN A 677 -16.58 8.58 -6.56
C ASN A 677 -15.76 9.90 -6.54
N GLY A 678 -14.54 9.90 -7.09
CA GLY A 678 -13.61 11.03 -7.18
C GLY A 678 -12.76 11.26 -5.93
N VAL A 679 -12.71 10.29 -5.00
CA VAL A 679 -11.83 10.31 -3.82
C VAL A 679 -10.50 9.66 -4.19
N PRO A 680 -9.36 10.36 -4.06
CA PRO A 680 -8.04 9.78 -4.28
C PRO A 680 -7.70 8.77 -3.18
N ILE A 681 -6.81 7.83 -3.50
CA ILE A 681 -6.32 6.84 -2.54
C ILE A 681 -5.67 7.53 -1.32
N SER A 682 -5.89 6.98 -0.13
CA SER A 682 -5.48 7.60 1.14
C SER A 682 -4.01 7.35 1.51
N ARG A 683 -3.41 6.27 1.02
CA ARG A 683 -2.00 5.88 1.18
C ARG A 683 -1.60 4.93 0.07
N ASP A 684 -0.30 4.87 -0.22
CA ASP A 684 0.17 3.86 -1.16
C ASP A 684 0.13 2.47 -0.54
N ILE A 685 -0.44 1.50 -1.27
CA ILE A 685 -0.57 0.11 -0.83
C ILE A 685 -0.27 -0.90 -1.93
N CYS A 686 -0.01 -0.47 -3.16
CA CYS A 686 0.05 -1.38 -4.30
C CYS A 686 1.32 -1.18 -5.11
N ARG A 687 2.02 -2.27 -5.42
CA ARG A 687 3.17 -2.27 -6.32
C ARG A 687 3.00 -3.34 -7.40
N PHE A 688 3.42 -3.01 -8.62
CA PHE A 688 3.43 -3.91 -9.77
C PHE A 688 4.86 -4.14 -10.25
N ALA A 689 5.18 -5.38 -10.66
CA ALA A 689 6.41 -5.74 -11.36
C ALA A 689 6.13 -6.91 -12.31
N ALA A 690 6.75 -6.95 -13.49
CA ALA A 690 6.57 -8.05 -14.46
C ALA A 690 7.88 -8.80 -14.71
N PHE A 691 7.80 -10.13 -14.91
CA PHE A 691 8.96 -10.95 -15.27
C PHE A 691 9.66 -10.48 -16.56
N SER A 692 8.87 -9.96 -17.51
CA SER A 692 9.35 -9.38 -18.77
C SER A 692 10.36 -8.25 -18.59
N ASP A 693 10.31 -7.54 -17.46
CA ASP A 693 11.13 -6.35 -17.22
C ASP A 693 12.50 -6.70 -16.59
N PHE A 694 12.68 -7.94 -16.15
CA PHE A 694 13.81 -8.36 -15.31
C PHE A 694 14.62 -9.54 -15.85
N GLU A 695 14.69 -9.69 -17.17
CA GLU A 695 15.39 -10.82 -17.82
C GLU A 695 14.89 -12.18 -17.28
N GLU A 696 13.60 -12.28 -16.96
CA GLU A 696 12.96 -13.47 -16.35
C GLU A 696 13.57 -13.88 -15.00
N SER A 697 14.30 -12.98 -14.34
CA SER A 697 14.86 -13.23 -13.01
C SER A 697 13.80 -13.11 -11.93
N SER A 698 13.35 -14.27 -11.43
CA SER A 698 12.40 -14.34 -10.32
C SER A 698 12.89 -13.65 -9.03
N SER A 699 14.20 -13.45 -8.84
CA SER A 699 14.71 -12.70 -7.66
C SER A 699 14.49 -11.20 -7.83
N LYS A 700 14.82 -10.65 -8.99
CA LYS A 700 14.73 -9.21 -9.25
C LYS A 700 13.27 -8.75 -9.28
N VAL A 701 12.39 -9.50 -9.95
CA VAL A 701 10.95 -9.17 -10.04
C VAL A 701 10.28 -9.20 -8.66
N VAL A 702 10.57 -10.22 -7.84
CA VAL A 702 10.00 -10.33 -6.47
C VAL A 702 10.56 -9.22 -5.57
N ALA A 703 11.85 -8.91 -5.67
CA ALA A 703 12.46 -7.82 -4.92
C ALA A 703 11.80 -6.48 -5.26
N GLU A 704 11.61 -6.18 -6.56
CA GLU A 704 10.92 -4.96 -6.99
C GLU A 704 9.49 -4.91 -6.48
N ALA A 705 8.75 -6.02 -6.59
CA ALA A 705 7.36 -6.10 -6.17
C ALA A 705 7.17 -5.89 -4.65
N LEU A 706 8.13 -6.33 -3.83
CA LEU A 706 8.11 -6.18 -2.37
C LEU A 706 8.80 -4.90 -1.86
N SER A 707 9.48 -4.14 -2.72
CA SER A 707 10.33 -3.00 -2.34
C SER A 707 9.61 -1.86 -1.59
N ALA A 708 8.31 -1.70 -1.82
CA ALA A 708 7.48 -0.67 -1.17
C ALA A 708 6.87 -1.15 0.16
N VAL A 709 6.82 -2.46 0.42
CA VAL A 709 6.12 -3.02 1.59
C VAL A 709 6.60 -2.43 2.93
N PRO A 710 7.91 -2.23 3.19
CA PRO A 710 8.37 -1.63 4.44
C PRO A 710 7.79 -0.23 4.70
N GLU A 711 7.76 0.60 3.67
CA GLU A 711 7.20 1.96 3.72
C GLU A 711 5.69 1.90 3.99
N GLN A 712 4.97 1.09 3.21
CA GLN A 712 3.52 0.94 3.30
C GLN A 712 3.08 0.39 4.67
N PHE A 713 3.84 -0.56 5.22
CA PHE A 713 3.67 -1.11 6.57
C PHE A 713 3.77 -0.01 7.61
N VAL A 714 4.91 0.69 7.65
CA VAL A 714 5.20 1.68 8.69
C VAL A 714 4.22 2.83 8.60
N GLN A 715 3.92 3.30 7.39
CA GLN A 715 2.95 4.36 7.14
C GLN A 715 1.55 3.97 7.64
N SER A 716 1.09 2.74 7.40
CA SER A 716 -0.19 2.25 7.90
C SER A 716 -0.26 2.28 9.42
N PHE A 717 0.76 1.76 10.11
CA PHE A 717 0.77 1.68 11.57
C PHE A 717 0.88 3.06 12.21
N VAL A 718 1.75 3.94 11.68
CA VAL A 718 1.92 5.32 12.16
C VAL A 718 0.63 6.13 11.95
N ASN A 719 -0.03 6.01 10.79
CA ASN A 719 -1.28 6.71 10.52
C ASN A 719 -2.42 6.29 11.46
N ASN A 720 -2.42 5.02 11.86
CA ASN A 720 -3.39 4.46 12.81
C ASN A 720 -2.96 4.61 14.29
N GLY A 721 -1.82 5.25 14.56
CA GLY A 721 -1.32 5.45 15.93
C GLY A 721 -0.85 4.17 16.62
N ILE A 722 -0.58 3.11 15.86
CA ILE A 722 -0.03 1.84 16.35
C ILE A 722 1.47 2.03 16.61
N LYS A 723 1.91 1.68 17.82
CA LYS A 723 3.31 1.75 18.23
C LYS A 723 3.92 0.35 18.32
N PRO A 724 5.25 0.19 18.09
CA PRO A 724 5.92 -1.07 18.32
C PRO A 724 5.75 -1.52 19.75
N ARG A 725 5.66 -2.84 19.94
CA ARG A 725 5.71 -3.47 21.26
C ARG A 725 7.17 -3.63 21.68
N PRO A 726 7.45 -3.80 22.98
CA PRO A 726 8.80 -4.15 23.43
C PRO A 726 9.32 -5.40 22.70
N PRO A 727 10.61 -5.44 22.32
CA PRO A 727 11.19 -6.59 21.64
C PRO A 727 10.94 -7.90 22.40
N ILE A 728 10.59 -8.96 21.68
CA ILE A 728 10.47 -10.31 22.24
C ILE A 728 11.85 -10.72 22.77
N PRO A 729 11.99 -11.15 24.03
CA PRO A 729 13.27 -11.58 24.56
C PRO A 729 13.75 -12.85 23.85
N ALA A 730 15.07 -13.00 23.73
CA ALA A 730 15.66 -14.23 23.21
C ALA A 730 15.22 -15.43 24.08
N PRO A 731 14.80 -16.55 23.48
CA PRO A 731 14.47 -17.74 24.25
C PRO A 731 15.74 -18.32 24.89
N ASP A 732 15.57 -19.23 25.85
CA ASP A 732 16.68 -20.01 26.41
C ASP A 732 17.18 -21.02 25.36
N LEU A 733 17.94 -20.50 24.40
CA LEU A 733 18.51 -21.22 23.26
C LEU A 733 19.45 -22.33 23.73
N GLU A 734 20.14 -22.15 24.86
CA GLU A 734 21.01 -23.17 25.42
C GLU A 734 20.20 -24.42 25.82
N ARG A 735 19.08 -24.22 26.52
CA ARG A 735 18.16 -25.31 26.87
C ARG A 735 17.57 -25.96 25.63
N ILE A 736 17.17 -25.19 24.62
CA ILE A 736 16.59 -25.71 23.37
C ILE A 736 17.60 -26.59 22.64
N LEU A 737 18.85 -26.14 22.47
CA LEU A 737 19.92 -26.89 21.81
C LEU A 737 20.30 -28.16 22.59
N ARG A 738 20.33 -28.11 23.93
CA ARG A 738 20.57 -29.31 24.76
C ARG A 738 19.46 -30.36 24.56
N GLN A 739 18.21 -29.94 24.43
CA GLN A 739 17.08 -30.84 24.19
C GLN A 739 17.09 -31.46 22.78
N SER A 740 17.38 -30.67 21.74
CA SER A 740 17.46 -31.16 20.36
C SER A 740 18.57 -32.21 20.20
N THR A 741 19.75 -31.94 20.78
CA THR A 741 20.88 -32.87 20.79
C THR A 741 20.55 -34.19 21.49
N ARG A 742 19.82 -34.14 22.62
CA ARG A 742 19.35 -35.34 23.34
C ARG A 742 18.35 -36.16 22.50
N ARG A 743 17.42 -35.51 21.78
CA ARG A 743 16.46 -36.18 20.89
C ARG A 743 17.16 -36.87 19.70
N SER A 744 18.14 -36.20 19.08
CA SER A 744 18.94 -36.76 17.98
C SER A 744 19.73 -38.01 18.42
N LYS A 745 20.38 -37.95 19.60
CA LYS A 745 21.07 -39.12 20.19
C LYS A 745 20.11 -40.29 20.43
N LYS A 746 18.92 -40.04 20.99
CA LYS A 746 17.89 -41.08 21.20
C LYS A 746 17.42 -41.74 19.89
N LYS A 747 17.21 -40.96 18.81
CA LYS A 747 16.85 -41.49 17.48
C LYS A 747 17.97 -42.35 16.89
N LYS A 748 19.25 -41.92 16.99
CA LYS A 748 20.40 -42.72 16.53
C LYS A 748 20.53 -44.04 17.30
N THR A 749 20.35 -44.04 18.63
CA THR A 749 20.36 -45.30 19.42
C THR A 749 19.18 -46.23 19.12
N LYS A 750 18.01 -45.71 18.73
CA LYS A 750 16.89 -46.56 18.29
C LYS A 750 17.16 -47.19 16.92
N ARG A 751 17.72 -46.44 15.97
CA ARG A 751 18.13 -46.96 14.65
C ARG A 751 19.29 -47.95 14.73
N SER A 752 20.23 -47.76 15.66
CA SER A 752 21.30 -48.75 15.86
C SER A 752 20.76 -50.03 16.49
N LYS A 753 19.82 -49.95 17.43
CA LYS A 753 19.18 -51.14 18.00
C LYS A 753 18.32 -51.92 17.01
N SER A 754 17.68 -51.26 16.03
CA SER A 754 16.89 -51.96 14.99
C SER A 754 17.71 -52.51 13.83
N LYS A 755 19.03 -52.23 13.76
CA LYS A 755 19.95 -52.85 12.78
C LYS A 755 20.65 -54.10 13.35
N TYR A 756 20.48 -54.36 14.65
CA TYR A 756 21.04 -55.51 15.38
C TYR A 756 19.96 -56.44 15.93
N SER A 757 18.69 -56.21 15.57
CA SER A 757 17.56 -57.15 15.70
C SER A 757 17.14 -57.59 14.31
#